data_AF-A0A4G3V4P6-F1
#
_entry.id   AF-A0A4G3V4P6-F1
#
_cell.length_a   1.000
_cell.length_b   1.000
_cell.length_c   1.000
_cell.angle_alpha   90.00
_cell.angle_beta   90.00
_cell.angle_gamma   90.00
#
_symmetry.space_group_name_H-M   'P 1'
#
loop_
_entity.id
_entity.type
_entity.pdbx_description
1 polymer ?
#
loop_
_entity_poly.entity_id
_entity_poly.type
_entity_poly.pdbx_seq_one_letter_code
_entity_poly.pdbx_strand_id
1 'polypeptide(L)'
;MKHEKQQRFSIRKYAVGAASVLIGFAFQAQTVAADGVTPTTTENQPTIHTVSDSPQSSENRTEETPKAELQPEAPKTVETETPATDKVASLPKTEEKPQEEVSSTPSDKAEVVTPTSAEKETANKKAEEASPKKDKPAKKDEAKAEADKPATEAGKERAATVSEKLAKKKIVSIDAGRKYFSPEQLKEIIDKAKHYGYTDLHLLVGNDGLRFMLDDMSITANGKTYASDDVKRAIEKGTNDYYNDPNGNHLTESQMTDLINYAKDKGIGLIPTVNSPGHMDAILNAMKELGIQNPNFSYFGKESARTVDLDNEQAVAFTKALIDKYAAYFAKKTEIFNIGLDEYANDATDAKGWSVLQADKYYPNEGYPVKGYEKFIAYANDLARIVKSHGLKPMAFNDGIYYNSDTSFGSFDKDIIVSMWTGGWGGYDVASSKLLAEKGHQILNTNDAWYYVLGRNADGQGWYNLDQGLNGIKNTPITSVPKTEGADIPIIGGMVAAWADTPSARYSPSRLFKLMRHFANANAEYFAADYESAEQALNEVPKDLNYYTAESVAAVKEAEKAIRSLDSNLSRAQQDTIDQAIAKLQETVNNLTLTPEAQKEEEAKREVEKLAKNKVISIDAGRKYFTLDQLKRIVDKASELGYSDVHLLLGNDGLRFLLDDMTITANGKTYASDDVKKAIIEGTKAYYDDPNGTALTQAEVTELIEYAKSKDIGLIPAINSPGHMDAMLVAMEKLGIKNPQAHFDKVSKTTMDLKNEEAMNFVKALIGKYMDFFAGKTKIFNFGTDEYANDATSAQGWYYLKWYQLYGKFAEYANTLAAMAKERGLQPMAFNDGFYYEDKDDVQFDKDVLISYWSKGWWGYNLASPQYLASKGYKFLNTNGDWYYVIGNHKQDEAYPLSKAVENSGKVPFNQLASTKYPEVDLPTVGSMLSIWADRPSAEYKEEEIFELMTAFADHNKDYFRANYNALREELAKIPTN
;
A
#
# COMPACT_ATOMS: atom_id res chain seq x y z
N MET A 1 22.41 51.59 -26.92
CA MET A 1 21.20 50.94 -27.48
C MET A 1 20.17 50.79 -26.37
N LYS A 2 18.87 50.78 -26.66
CA LYS A 2 17.86 50.42 -25.65
C LYS A 2 17.83 48.90 -25.51
N HIS A 3 17.91 48.38 -24.29
CA HIS A 3 17.49 47.01 -23.99
C HIS A 3 16.02 47.05 -23.59
N GLU A 4 15.17 46.34 -24.32
CA GLU A 4 13.76 46.19 -23.98
C GLU A 4 13.63 45.20 -22.82
N LYS A 5 13.00 45.61 -21.72
CA LYS A 5 12.67 44.71 -20.62
C LYS A 5 11.49 43.82 -21.06
N GLN A 6 11.76 42.55 -21.39
CA GLN A 6 10.68 41.57 -21.51
C GLN A 6 9.98 41.42 -20.15
N GLN A 7 8.67 41.64 -20.14
CA GLN A 7 7.81 41.34 -19.00
C GLN A 7 7.75 39.83 -18.78
N ARG A 8 7.78 39.40 -17.52
CA ARG A 8 7.71 37.98 -17.14
C ARG A 8 6.24 37.64 -16.89
N PHE A 9 5.69 36.71 -17.67
CA PHE A 9 4.34 36.19 -17.51
C PHE A 9 4.39 34.71 -17.09
N SER A 10 3.55 34.32 -16.14
CA SER A 10 3.23 32.92 -15.87
C SER A 10 2.40 32.36 -17.04
N ILE A 11 2.82 31.23 -17.63
CA ILE A 11 2.17 30.67 -18.82
C ILE A 11 1.08 29.68 -18.41
N ARG A 12 -0.05 30.21 -17.95
CA ARG A 12 -1.32 29.45 -17.93
C ARG A 12 -1.78 29.29 -19.40
N LYS A 13 -1.57 28.10 -19.98
CA LYS A 13 -2.01 27.76 -21.35
C LYS A 13 -3.53 27.92 -21.44
N TYR A 14 -4.03 28.42 -22.58
CA TYR A 14 -5.44 28.76 -22.81
C TYR A 14 -6.41 27.61 -22.49
N ALA A 15 -7.08 27.68 -21.34
CA ALA A 15 -8.21 26.83 -21.02
C ALA A 15 -9.48 27.37 -21.69
N VAL A 16 -9.78 26.88 -22.89
CA VAL A 16 -11.05 27.18 -23.57
C VAL A 16 -12.17 26.39 -22.88
N GLY A 17 -13.01 27.08 -22.11
CA GLY A 17 -14.17 26.48 -21.45
C GLY A 17 -15.20 25.98 -22.48
N ALA A 18 -15.17 24.68 -22.76
CA ALA A 18 -16.14 24.03 -23.64
C ALA A 18 -17.49 23.88 -22.91
N ALA A 19 -18.48 24.69 -23.27
CA ALA A 19 -19.82 24.59 -22.73
C ALA A 19 -20.46 23.21 -23.03
N SER A 20 -21.14 22.63 -22.04
CA SER A 20 -21.67 21.27 -22.11
C SER A 20 -22.80 21.13 -23.14
N VAL A 21 -22.51 20.55 -24.30
CA VAL A 21 -23.52 20.16 -25.29
C VAL A 21 -23.96 18.72 -25.02
N LEU A 22 -25.24 18.55 -24.72
CA LEU A 22 -25.88 17.24 -24.58
C LEU A 22 -25.88 16.51 -25.94
N ILE A 23 -25.14 15.41 -26.05
CA ILE A 23 -25.26 14.43 -27.13
C ILE A 23 -25.50 13.06 -26.48
N GLY A 24 -26.70 12.51 -26.70
CA GLY A 24 -27.09 11.22 -26.12
C GLY A 24 -26.42 10.04 -26.83
N PHE A 25 -25.85 9.12 -26.06
CA PHE A 25 -25.31 7.87 -26.59
C PHE A 25 -26.43 6.90 -26.95
N ALA A 26 -26.54 6.54 -28.23
CA ALA A 26 -27.22 5.34 -28.68
C ALA A 26 -26.17 4.23 -28.91
N PHE A 27 -26.40 3.05 -28.33
CA PHE A 27 -25.54 1.89 -28.58
C PHE A 27 -25.70 1.37 -30.01
N GLN A 28 -24.59 1.16 -30.71
CA GLN A 28 -24.46 0.05 -31.65
C GLN A 28 -23.01 -0.41 -31.72
N ALA A 29 -22.81 -1.73 -31.66
CA ALA A 29 -21.49 -2.35 -31.75
C ALA A 29 -21.24 -2.84 -33.17
N GLN A 30 -20.00 -2.70 -33.66
CA GLN A 30 -19.50 -3.55 -34.73
C GLN A 30 -17.99 -3.72 -34.65
N THR A 31 -17.57 -4.98 -34.79
CA THR A 31 -16.17 -5.41 -34.80
C THR A 31 -15.58 -5.33 -36.21
N VAL A 32 -14.40 -4.73 -36.35
CA VAL A 32 -13.49 -4.96 -37.47
C VAL A 32 -12.08 -5.11 -36.89
N ALA A 33 -11.25 -5.94 -37.53
CA ALA A 33 -9.88 -6.24 -37.10
C ALA A 33 -8.92 -6.21 -38.31
N ALA A 34 -7.64 -6.47 -38.01
CA ALA A 34 -6.52 -6.74 -38.91
C ALA A 34 -5.64 -5.55 -39.37
N ASP A 35 -4.34 -5.79 -39.17
CA ASP A 35 -3.16 -5.47 -39.98
C ASP A 35 -2.74 -4.01 -40.24
N GLY A 36 -1.54 -3.69 -39.72
CA GLY A 36 -0.84 -2.41 -39.90
C GLY A 36 0.37 -2.50 -40.84
N VAL A 37 1.25 -1.49 -40.75
CA VAL A 37 2.50 -1.37 -41.54
C VAL A 37 3.66 -0.92 -40.62
N THR A 38 4.88 -1.28 -41.02
CA THR A 38 6.16 -1.13 -40.30
C THR A 38 6.70 0.31 -40.17
N PRO A 39 7.67 0.56 -39.26
CA PRO A 39 8.26 1.88 -39.02
C PRO A 39 9.43 2.22 -39.96
N THR A 40 9.74 3.51 -40.10
CA THR A 40 10.88 4.03 -40.87
C THR A 40 12.11 4.28 -39.98
N THR A 41 13.30 3.97 -40.49
CA THR A 41 14.59 4.15 -39.80
C THR A 41 15.22 5.53 -40.06
N THR A 42 16.01 5.99 -39.08
CA THR A 42 17.20 6.82 -39.33
C THR A 42 18.26 6.51 -38.28
N GLU A 43 19.48 6.20 -38.73
CA GLU A 43 20.61 5.90 -37.86
C GLU A 43 21.39 7.18 -37.50
N ASN A 44 21.96 7.20 -36.29
CA ASN A 44 23.42 7.35 -36.11
C ASN A 44 23.79 7.20 -34.62
N GLN A 45 24.66 6.25 -34.30
CA GLN A 45 25.37 6.21 -33.01
C GLN A 45 26.63 7.10 -33.06
N PRO A 46 27.31 7.32 -31.92
CA PRO A 46 28.39 6.38 -31.60
C PRO A 46 28.27 5.78 -30.18
N THR A 47 28.75 4.54 -30.05
CA THR A 47 28.95 3.84 -28.78
C THR A 47 30.16 4.37 -28.01
N ILE A 48 30.15 4.26 -26.68
CA ILE A 48 31.36 3.88 -25.89
C ILE A 48 30.98 3.37 -24.49
N HIS A 49 31.78 2.39 -24.03
CA HIS A 49 31.86 1.65 -22.77
C HIS A 49 30.95 1.96 -21.56
N THR A 50 30.35 0.89 -21.05
CA THR A 50 29.98 0.69 -19.64
C THR A 50 31.24 0.57 -18.76
N VAL A 51 31.26 1.24 -17.61
CA VAL A 51 32.22 1.00 -16.51
C VAL A 51 31.45 0.97 -15.19
N SER A 52 31.79 0.01 -14.33
CA SER A 52 31.29 -0.10 -12.95
C SER A 52 32.08 0.85 -12.05
N ASP A 53 31.44 1.47 -11.04
CA ASP A 53 31.76 1.17 -9.63
C ASP A 53 30.96 2.00 -8.60
N SER A 54 31.01 1.52 -7.36
CA SER A 54 30.25 2.02 -6.20
C SER A 54 30.95 3.22 -5.53
N PRO A 55 30.21 4.18 -4.94
CA PRO A 55 30.80 5.35 -4.28
C PRO A 55 30.91 5.20 -2.75
N GLN A 56 32.12 4.91 -2.26
CA GLN A 56 32.61 5.23 -0.91
C GLN A 56 34.15 5.25 -0.95
N SER A 57 34.91 6.11 -0.26
CA SER A 57 34.64 7.42 0.37
C SER A 57 35.98 7.88 0.97
N SER A 58 36.48 9.08 0.66
CA SER A 58 37.72 9.59 1.29
C SER A 58 37.77 11.11 1.37
N GLU A 59 37.61 11.63 2.57
CA GLU A 59 38.08 12.98 2.92
C GLU A 59 39.56 12.92 3.28
N ASN A 60 40.34 13.91 2.84
CA ASN A 60 41.18 14.68 3.77
C ASN A 60 41.87 15.87 3.11
N ARG A 61 42.00 16.97 3.88
CA ARG A 61 43.17 17.85 3.76
C ARG A 61 43.34 18.76 5.00
N THR A 62 44.39 18.47 5.78
CA THR A 62 45.32 19.43 6.44
C THR A 62 44.75 20.53 7.38
N GLU A 63 45.37 20.88 8.51
CA GLU A 63 46.72 20.58 9.02
C GLU A 63 46.81 20.90 10.52
N GLU A 64 47.60 20.16 11.30
CA GLU A 64 48.60 20.70 12.25
C GLU A 64 49.48 19.57 12.85
N THR A 65 50.64 19.93 13.41
CA THR A 65 51.73 19.04 13.90
C THR A 65 52.15 19.48 15.32
N PRO A 66 53.04 18.80 16.12
CA PRO A 66 54.25 18.07 15.69
C PRO A 66 54.80 16.89 16.56
N LYS A 67 55.97 16.37 16.15
CA LYS A 67 57.00 15.58 16.90
C LYS A 67 56.69 14.10 17.21
N ALA A 68 57.66 13.18 17.19
CA ALA A 68 59.08 13.23 16.73
C ALA A 68 59.67 11.80 16.48
N GLU A 69 60.80 11.74 15.75
CA GLU A 69 61.93 10.78 15.89
C GLU A 69 61.64 9.25 15.95
N LEU A 70 62.16 8.38 15.06
CA LEU A 70 63.56 8.22 14.60
C LEU A 70 63.71 7.45 13.26
N GLN A 71 64.92 7.50 12.66
CA GLN A 71 65.43 6.71 11.51
C GLN A 71 66.42 5.60 12.03
N PRO A 72 67.21 4.80 11.25
CA PRO A 72 67.46 4.78 9.79
C PRO A 72 67.64 3.40 9.07
N GLU A 73 67.88 3.48 7.73
CA GLU A 73 68.71 2.62 6.82
C GLU A 73 68.55 1.06 6.76
N ALA A 74 68.24 0.39 5.64
CA ALA A 74 68.90 0.31 4.31
C ALA A 74 70.26 -0.48 4.29
N PRO A 75 70.72 -1.10 3.17
CA PRO A 75 70.04 -1.76 2.01
C PRO A 75 70.78 -3.02 1.43
N LYS A 76 70.35 -3.50 0.23
CA LYS A 76 71.10 -4.34 -0.77
C LYS A 76 71.29 -5.86 -0.46
N THR A 77 71.54 -6.80 -1.40
CA THR A 77 71.88 -6.79 -2.85
C THR A 77 71.65 -8.17 -3.55
N VAL A 78 71.18 -8.20 -4.82
CA VAL A 78 71.66 -9.10 -5.95
C VAL A 78 71.34 -10.63 -5.84
N GLU A 79 71.24 -11.51 -6.87
CA GLU A 79 71.69 -11.54 -8.31
C GLU A 79 70.65 -12.15 -9.32
N THR A 80 71.13 -12.73 -10.44
CA THR A 80 70.47 -13.18 -11.70
C THR A 80 69.73 -14.55 -11.60
N GLU A 81 69.17 -15.23 -12.63
CA GLU A 81 69.41 -15.25 -14.09
C GLU A 81 68.25 -15.92 -14.91
N THR A 82 68.33 -15.93 -16.25
CA THR A 82 67.43 -16.67 -17.18
C THR A 82 68.28 -17.48 -18.18
N PRO A 83 67.80 -18.62 -18.74
CA PRO A 83 67.30 -18.57 -20.13
C PRO A 83 66.22 -19.64 -20.51
N ALA A 84 65.82 -19.65 -21.80
CA ALA A 84 64.93 -20.63 -22.45
C ALA A 84 65.74 -21.85 -23.04
N THR A 85 65.30 -22.75 -23.93
CA THR A 85 64.37 -22.68 -25.11
C THR A 85 64.12 -24.08 -25.73
N ASP A 86 63.11 -24.21 -26.63
CA ASP A 86 63.06 -25.14 -27.81
C ASP A 86 62.97 -26.70 -27.60
N LYS A 87 62.57 -27.61 -28.54
CA LYS A 87 61.84 -27.63 -29.86
C LYS A 87 61.41 -29.10 -30.20
N VAL A 88 60.18 -29.45 -30.61
CA VAL A 88 59.54 -29.55 -31.98
C VAL A 88 59.55 -30.93 -32.71
N ALA A 89 58.48 -31.18 -33.50
CA ALA A 89 58.23 -32.26 -34.51
C ALA A 89 57.73 -33.64 -33.99
N SER A 90 56.88 -34.40 -34.71
CA SER A 90 56.72 -34.54 -36.17
C SER A 90 55.29 -34.83 -36.70
N LEU A 91 55.16 -34.96 -38.04
CA LEU A 91 53.95 -35.25 -38.86
C LEU A 91 54.22 -36.50 -39.74
N PRO A 92 53.20 -37.27 -40.18
CA PRO A 92 52.48 -37.01 -41.45
C PRO A 92 50.94 -37.18 -41.34
N LYS A 93 50.04 -36.70 -42.23
CA LYS A 93 49.97 -36.52 -43.71
C LYS A 93 49.64 -37.78 -44.53
N THR A 94 48.64 -37.80 -45.43
CA THR A 94 47.53 -36.84 -45.69
C THR A 94 46.23 -37.57 -46.16
N GLU A 95 45.47 -37.36 -47.26
CA GLU A 95 45.45 -36.49 -48.48
C GLU A 95 44.00 -36.40 -49.06
N GLU A 96 43.80 -36.03 -50.34
CA GLU A 96 42.49 -35.67 -50.97
C GLU A 96 41.49 -36.87 -51.18
N LYS A 97 40.14 -36.75 -51.32
CA LYS A 97 39.19 -35.81 -52.03
C LYS A 97 38.99 -36.18 -53.55
N PRO A 98 37.94 -35.71 -54.29
CA PRO A 98 37.64 -34.28 -54.58
C PRO A 98 36.14 -33.83 -54.66
N GLN A 99 35.90 -32.50 -54.57
CA GLN A 99 34.92 -31.62 -55.31
C GLN A 99 33.38 -31.95 -55.35
N GLU A 100 32.40 -31.02 -55.45
CA GLU A 100 32.34 -29.53 -55.37
C GLU A 100 30.90 -28.96 -55.14
N GLU A 101 30.82 -27.64 -54.88
CA GLU A 101 29.73 -26.63 -55.08
C GLU A 101 28.26 -26.74 -54.56
N VAL A 102 27.94 -25.80 -53.63
CA VAL A 102 26.79 -24.87 -53.47
C VAL A 102 25.31 -25.20 -53.84
N SER A 103 24.39 -24.87 -52.89
CA SER A 103 23.12 -24.11 -53.07
C SER A 103 21.73 -24.77 -52.86
N SER A 104 20.92 -24.11 -52.01
CA SER A 104 19.43 -23.93 -52.05
C SER A 104 18.43 -25.11 -51.89
N THR A 105 17.23 -24.73 -51.40
CA THR A 105 15.93 -25.45 -51.34
C THR A 105 15.30 -25.69 -52.74
N PRO A 106 14.17 -26.42 -52.98
CA PRO A 106 13.08 -26.84 -52.06
C PRO A 106 12.36 -28.23 -52.34
N SER A 107 11.25 -28.48 -51.61
CA SER A 107 9.96 -29.12 -52.02
C SER A 107 9.75 -30.62 -52.39
N ASP A 108 8.62 -31.13 -51.87
CA ASP A 108 7.52 -31.93 -52.49
C ASP A 108 7.61 -33.43 -52.91
N LYS A 109 6.62 -34.19 -52.39
CA LYS A 109 5.84 -35.32 -53.01
C LYS A 109 6.65 -36.59 -53.40
N ALA A 110 6.08 -37.74 -53.81
CA ALA A 110 4.73 -38.22 -54.16
C ALA A 110 4.68 -39.76 -53.88
N GLU A 111 3.63 -40.60 -53.98
CA GLU A 111 2.15 -40.54 -54.06
C GLU A 111 1.64 -42.02 -53.89
N VAL A 112 0.36 -42.46 -53.98
CA VAL A 112 -0.90 -41.86 -54.46
C VAL A 112 -1.89 -41.68 -53.26
N VAL A 113 -3.12 -42.21 -53.09
CA VAL A 113 -4.03 -43.16 -53.80
C VAL A 113 -5.49 -42.65 -53.67
N THR A 114 -6.39 -43.10 -54.54
CA THR A 114 -7.79 -42.64 -54.75
C THR A 114 -8.79 -43.79 -54.50
N PRO A 115 -10.15 -43.70 -54.70
CA PRO A 115 -10.99 -42.64 -55.30
C PRO A 115 -12.33 -42.35 -54.53
N THR A 116 -13.36 -41.58 -54.94
CA THR A 116 -13.70 -40.82 -56.18
C THR A 116 -14.70 -39.65 -55.88
N SER A 117 -14.73 -38.62 -56.74
CA SER A 117 -15.82 -37.68 -57.21
C SER A 117 -17.25 -37.68 -56.57
N ALA A 118 -18.07 -36.60 -56.59
CA ALA A 118 -18.15 -35.48 -57.56
C ALA A 118 -18.95 -34.22 -57.09
N GLU A 119 -18.62 -33.03 -57.65
CA GLU A 119 -19.49 -31.91 -58.16
C GLU A 119 -20.58 -31.19 -57.28
N LYS A 120 -21.24 -30.10 -57.76
CA LYS A 120 -20.74 -28.74 -58.11
C LYS A 120 -21.88 -27.68 -58.20
N GLU A 121 -21.57 -26.41 -57.89
CA GLU A 121 -22.13 -25.13 -58.42
C GLU A 121 -23.64 -24.85 -58.72
N THR A 122 -24.18 -23.83 -58.01
CA THR A 122 -24.97 -22.65 -58.50
C THR A 122 -26.49 -22.67 -58.85
N ALA A 123 -27.09 -21.48 -58.63
CA ALA A 123 -28.10 -20.78 -59.47
C ALA A 123 -29.64 -20.84 -59.20
N ASN A 124 -30.10 -19.84 -58.41
CA ASN A 124 -31.06 -18.77 -58.82
C ASN A 124 -32.61 -18.96 -58.85
N LYS A 125 -33.29 -17.95 -58.26
CA LYS A 125 -34.59 -17.29 -58.64
C LYS A 125 -35.98 -17.79 -58.18
N LYS A 126 -36.72 -16.79 -57.64
CA LYS A 126 -38.18 -16.53 -57.61
C LYS A 126 -39.08 -17.37 -56.68
N ALA A 127 -40.26 -16.89 -56.25
CA ALA A 127 -40.73 -15.52 -55.92
C ALA A 127 -42.20 -15.56 -55.46
N GLU A 128 -42.54 -14.94 -54.32
CA GLU A 128 -43.88 -14.46 -53.88
C GLU A 128 -43.73 -13.86 -52.46
N GLU A 129 -44.68 -13.09 -51.92
CA GLU A 129 -44.95 -11.69 -52.26
C GLU A 129 -45.50 -10.96 -50.99
N ALA A 130 -45.55 -9.61 -51.01
CA ALA A 130 -46.33 -8.74 -50.11
C ALA A 130 -46.20 -8.84 -48.55
N SER A 131 -45.55 -7.82 -47.97
CA SER A 131 -45.71 -7.28 -46.59
C SER A 131 -47.14 -6.66 -46.38
N PRO A 132 -47.52 -5.96 -45.26
CA PRO A 132 -46.76 -5.50 -44.09
C PRO A 132 -47.50 -5.52 -42.71
N LYS A 133 -46.94 -4.82 -41.69
CA LYS A 133 -47.56 -4.34 -40.42
C LYS A 133 -47.86 -5.41 -39.34
N LYS A 134 -47.87 -5.12 -38.03
CA LYS A 134 -47.17 -4.11 -37.18
C LYS A 134 -47.36 -4.51 -35.69
N ASP A 135 -46.65 -3.82 -34.79
CA ASP A 135 -46.92 -3.68 -33.34
C ASP A 135 -46.81 -4.93 -32.42
N LYS A 136 -45.85 -4.89 -31.48
CA LYS A 136 -45.74 -5.76 -30.28
C LYS A 136 -46.02 -4.94 -29.01
N PRO A 137 -46.96 -5.34 -28.13
CA PRO A 137 -46.97 -4.99 -26.71
C PRO A 137 -46.31 -6.09 -25.85
N ALA A 138 -46.05 -5.80 -24.57
CA ALA A 138 -45.25 -6.65 -23.67
C ALA A 138 -46.07 -7.48 -22.65
N LYS A 139 -45.44 -8.56 -22.15
CA LYS A 139 -45.58 -9.13 -20.79
C LYS A 139 -44.15 -9.45 -20.31
N LYS A 140 -43.65 -9.07 -19.13
CA LYS A 140 -44.12 -9.14 -17.72
C LYS A 140 -44.10 -10.54 -17.08
N ASP A 141 -43.09 -10.70 -16.23
CA ASP A 141 -43.13 -11.14 -14.82
C ASP A 141 -43.75 -12.51 -14.45
N GLU A 142 -42.93 -13.56 -14.41
CA GLU A 142 -43.10 -14.70 -13.48
C GLU A 142 -41.73 -15.19 -12.96
N ALA A 143 -41.24 -14.60 -11.85
CA ALA A 143 -39.99 -15.01 -11.19
C ALA A 143 -39.88 -14.54 -9.72
N LYS A 144 -40.95 -14.69 -8.90
CA LYS A 144 -40.90 -14.27 -7.48
C LYS A 144 -41.90 -15.03 -6.58
N ALA A 145 -41.66 -16.33 -6.34
CA ALA A 145 -42.55 -17.15 -5.49
C ALA A 145 -41.89 -18.39 -4.80
N GLU A 146 -40.60 -18.34 -4.45
CA GLU A 146 -39.98 -19.36 -3.57
C GLU A 146 -39.25 -18.70 -2.39
N ALA A 147 -40.02 -18.14 -1.47
CA ALA A 147 -39.53 -17.55 -0.23
C ALA A 147 -40.52 -17.73 0.95
N ASP A 148 -41.31 -18.82 0.95
CA ASP A 148 -42.04 -19.27 2.14
C ASP A 148 -42.58 -20.71 1.99
N LYS A 149 -41.79 -21.72 2.44
CA LYS A 149 -42.23 -23.11 2.65
C LYS A 149 -41.40 -23.74 3.79
N PRO A 150 -41.99 -24.61 4.64
CA PRO A 150 -41.24 -25.34 5.65
C PRO A 150 -40.24 -26.32 5.03
N ALA A 151 -39.10 -26.51 5.70
CA ALA A 151 -37.93 -27.22 5.16
C ALA A 151 -38.24 -28.64 4.64
N THR A 152 -38.11 -28.81 3.32
CA THR A 152 -38.12 -30.11 2.63
C THR A 152 -36.90 -30.94 3.03
N GLU A 153 -36.96 -32.26 2.80
CA GLU A 153 -35.88 -33.18 3.18
C GLU A 153 -34.55 -32.84 2.49
N ALA A 154 -34.59 -32.49 1.20
CA ALA A 154 -33.43 -31.99 0.45
C ALA A 154 -32.81 -30.71 1.05
N GLY A 155 -33.61 -29.86 1.71
CA GLY A 155 -33.10 -28.69 2.43
C GLY A 155 -32.31 -29.08 3.68
N LYS A 156 -32.77 -30.10 4.42
CA LYS A 156 -32.07 -30.64 5.60
C LYS A 156 -30.80 -31.39 5.22
N GLU A 157 -30.86 -32.19 4.15
CA GLU A 157 -29.71 -32.91 3.60
C GLU A 157 -28.62 -31.94 3.10
N ARG A 158 -29.01 -30.85 2.42
CA ARG A 158 -28.08 -29.79 2.02
C ARG A 158 -27.47 -29.06 3.21
N ALA A 159 -28.27 -28.75 4.25
CA ALA A 159 -27.78 -28.11 5.48
C ALA A 159 -26.78 -29.01 6.23
N ALA A 160 -27.07 -30.30 6.37
CA ALA A 160 -26.14 -31.28 6.95
C ALA A 160 -24.83 -31.36 6.13
N THR A 161 -24.93 -31.44 4.80
CA THR A 161 -23.78 -31.46 3.90
C THR A 161 -22.90 -30.20 4.02
N VAL A 162 -23.51 -29.01 4.16
CA VAL A 162 -22.77 -27.76 4.38
C VAL A 162 -22.12 -27.73 5.77
N SER A 163 -22.81 -28.25 6.79
CA SER A 163 -22.24 -28.40 8.15
C SER A 163 -20.99 -29.29 8.15
N GLU A 164 -21.01 -30.44 7.47
CA GLU A 164 -19.84 -31.32 7.33
C GLU A 164 -18.65 -30.66 6.59
N LYS A 165 -18.93 -29.81 5.59
CA LYS A 165 -17.90 -29.04 4.87
C LYS A 165 -17.30 -27.94 5.76
N LEU A 166 -18.14 -27.19 6.48
CA LEU A 166 -17.72 -26.14 7.41
C LEU A 166 -16.98 -26.69 8.63
N ALA A 167 -17.31 -27.89 9.10
CA ALA A 167 -16.64 -28.55 10.23
C ALA A 167 -15.19 -28.98 9.93
N LYS A 168 -14.77 -29.03 8.65
CA LYS A 168 -13.37 -29.29 8.29
C LYS A 168 -12.47 -28.11 8.64
N LYS A 169 -11.20 -28.37 8.95
CA LYS A 169 -10.20 -27.30 9.12
C LYS A 169 -9.84 -26.67 7.77
N LYS A 170 -9.70 -25.34 7.76
CA LYS A 170 -9.14 -24.58 6.62
C LYS A 170 -7.98 -23.76 7.15
N ILE A 171 -6.79 -24.02 6.62
CA ILE A 171 -5.54 -23.62 7.26
C ILE A 171 -4.69 -22.79 6.30
N VAL A 172 -4.11 -21.71 6.79
CA VAL A 172 -3.01 -21.00 6.10
C VAL A 172 -1.71 -21.34 6.82
N SER A 173 -0.69 -21.77 6.07
CA SER A 173 0.64 -22.08 6.59
C SER A 173 1.65 -20.98 6.26
N ILE A 174 2.43 -20.56 7.26
CA ILE A 174 3.45 -19.50 7.15
C ILE A 174 4.81 -20.04 7.63
N ASP A 175 5.81 -19.99 6.74
CA ASP A 175 7.20 -20.30 7.04
C ASP A 175 7.90 -19.17 7.81
N ALA A 176 7.59 -19.08 9.11
CA ALA A 176 8.26 -18.17 10.05
C ALA A 176 9.48 -18.82 10.74
N GLY A 177 10.00 -19.94 10.22
CA GLY A 177 11.26 -20.55 10.64
C GLY A 177 12.43 -20.04 9.82
N ARG A 178 12.31 -20.08 8.48
CA ARG A 178 13.35 -19.54 7.60
C ARG A 178 13.44 -18.02 7.69
N LYS A 179 12.29 -17.35 7.68
CA LYS A 179 12.14 -15.88 7.70
C LYS A 179 11.51 -15.41 9.01
N TYR A 180 11.95 -14.25 9.53
CA TYR A 180 11.25 -13.60 10.64
C TYR A 180 9.98 -12.88 10.16
N PHE A 181 8.91 -13.01 10.96
CA PHE A 181 7.67 -12.26 10.85
C PHE A 181 7.36 -11.61 12.21
N SER A 182 6.92 -10.34 12.20
CA SER A 182 6.57 -9.65 13.43
C SER A 182 5.18 -10.06 13.96
N PRO A 183 4.89 -9.88 15.27
CA PRO A 183 3.57 -10.14 15.82
C PRO A 183 2.44 -9.42 15.08
N GLU A 184 2.68 -8.19 14.62
CA GLU A 184 1.72 -7.36 13.88
C GLU A 184 1.42 -7.96 12.50
N GLN A 185 2.43 -8.47 11.80
CA GLN A 185 2.26 -9.16 10.52
C GLN A 185 1.47 -10.47 10.68
N LEU A 186 1.73 -11.20 11.76
CA LEU A 186 1.00 -12.44 12.08
C LEU A 186 -0.44 -12.17 12.52
N LYS A 187 -0.70 -11.06 13.24
CA LYS A 187 -2.06 -10.58 13.54
C LYS A 187 -2.81 -10.15 12.28
N GLU A 188 -2.17 -9.46 11.34
CA GLU A 188 -2.78 -9.12 10.04
C GLU A 188 -3.16 -10.39 9.24
N ILE A 189 -2.33 -11.43 9.30
CA ILE A 189 -2.62 -12.74 8.68
C ILE A 189 -3.80 -13.42 9.38
N ILE A 190 -3.89 -13.37 10.72
CA ILE A 190 -5.05 -13.89 11.48
C ILE A 190 -6.34 -13.15 11.11
N ASP A 191 -6.31 -11.82 10.98
CA ASP A 191 -7.46 -11.03 10.53
C ASP A 191 -7.95 -11.45 9.15
N LYS A 192 -7.03 -11.65 8.19
CA LYS A 192 -7.38 -12.10 6.84
C LYS A 192 -7.79 -13.58 6.81
N ALA A 193 -7.26 -14.41 7.69
CA ALA A 193 -7.72 -15.78 7.89
C ALA A 193 -9.19 -15.79 8.37
N LYS A 194 -9.50 -15.02 9.42
CA LYS A 194 -10.86 -14.83 9.96
C LYS A 194 -11.84 -14.33 8.89
N HIS A 195 -11.57 -13.19 8.26
CA HIS A 195 -12.45 -12.58 7.25
C HIS A 195 -12.60 -13.43 5.96
N TYR A 196 -11.65 -14.32 5.66
CA TYR A 196 -11.80 -15.29 4.56
C TYR A 196 -12.40 -16.64 4.97
N GLY A 197 -12.76 -16.85 6.25
CA GLY A 197 -13.46 -18.04 6.73
C GLY A 197 -12.57 -19.26 7.03
N TYR A 198 -11.28 -19.02 7.31
CA TYR A 198 -10.33 -20.03 7.80
C TYR A 198 -10.64 -20.43 9.25
N THR A 199 -10.05 -21.53 9.72
CA THR A 199 -10.14 -22.00 11.11
C THR A 199 -8.81 -21.99 11.86
N ASP A 200 -7.67 -22.06 11.16
CA ASP A 200 -6.35 -22.21 11.79
C ASP A 200 -5.25 -21.45 11.04
N LEU A 201 -4.27 -20.94 11.80
CA LEU A 201 -2.95 -20.53 11.33
C LEU A 201 -1.94 -21.65 11.66
N HIS A 202 -1.34 -22.25 10.64
CA HIS A 202 -0.16 -23.10 10.80
C HIS A 202 1.10 -22.23 10.72
N LEU A 203 1.91 -22.24 11.78
CA LEU A 203 3.05 -21.36 11.94
C LEU A 203 4.30 -22.19 12.17
N LEU A 204 5.14 -22.33 11.14
CA LEU A 204 6.44 -22.95 11.32
C LEU A 204 7.32 -21.96 12.08
N VAL A 205 7.90 -22.40 13.20
CA VAL A 205 8.84 -21.58 14.00
C VAL A 205 10.21 -22.23 14.14
N GLY A 206 10.29 -23.56 14.04
CA GLY A 206 11.53 -24.27 13.69
C GLY A 206 11.38 -24.85 12.29
N ASN A 207 12.13 -24.33 11.32
CA ASN A 207 12.18 -24.80 9.93
C ASN A 207 13.38 -24.13 9.23
N ASP A 208 14.45 -24.89 9.03
CA ASP A 208 15.85 -24.48 8.90
C ASP A 208 16.33 -23.59 10.09
N GLY A 209 15.79 -22.36 10.19
CA GLY A 209 15.96 -21.45 11.34
C GLY A 209 15.01 -21.77 12.51
N LEU A 210 15.35 -21.34 13.72
CA LEU A 210 14.51 -21.53 14.92
C LEU A 210 14.18 -20.18 15.58
N ARG A 211 12.99 -19.65 15.26
CA ARG A 211 12.55 -18.28 15.53
C ARG A 211 11.47 -18.17 16.62
N PHE A 212 11.48 -19.07 17.59
CA PHE A 212 10.63 -18.95 18.79
C PHE A 212 11.41 -19.32 20.05
N MET A 213 11.44 -18.42 21.04
CA MET A 213 12.22 -18.56 22.27
C MET A 213 11.32 -18.52 23.50
N LEU A 214 11.43 -19.52 24.37
CA LEU A 214 10.74 -19.54 25.67
C LEU A 214 11.47 -18.70 26.71
N ASP A 215 10.77 -18.35 27.79
CA ASP A 215 11.36 -17.60 28.90
C ASP A 215 12.38 -18.46 29.67
N ASP A 216 12.12 -19.77 29.82
CA ASP A 216 13.11 -20.77 30.23
C ASP A 216 13.43 -21.77 29.12
N MET A 217 14.62 -21.65 28.53
CA MET A 217 15.16 -22.56 27.50
C MET A 217 16.12 -23.61 28.06
N SER A 218 16.19 -23.82 29.38
CA SER A 218 17.06 -24.86 29.94
C SER A 218 16.69 -26.27 29.43
N ILE A 219 17.67 -27.05 28.99
CA ILE A 219 17.47 -28.40 28.45
C ILE A 219 18.19 -29.40 29.35
N THR A 220 17.50 -30.46 29.80
CA THR A 220 18.14 -31.57 30.52
C THR A 220 18.20 -32.79 29.61
N ALA A 221 19.42 -33.13 29.18
CA ALA A 221 19.72 -34.22 28.27
C ALA A 221 21.18 -34.69 28.51
N ASN A 222 21.55 -35.88 28.05
CA ASN A 222 22.94 -36.35 28.08
C ASN A 222 23.57 -36.37 29.48
N GLY A 223 22.76 -36.63 30.52
CA GLY A 223 23.20 -36.64 31.92
C GLY A 223 23.51 -35.28 32.54
N LYS A 224 23.22 -34.17 31.85
CA LYS A 224 23.48 -32.79 32.31
C LYS A 224 22.31 -31.85 31.99
N THR A 225 22.37 -30.63 32.53
CA THR A 225 21.47 -29.54 32.16
C THR A 225 22.27 -28.44 31.46
N TYR A 226 21.81 -28.04 30.27
CA TYR A 226 22.27 -26.88 29.54
C TYR A 226 21.49 -25.66 30.05
N ALA A 227 22.17 -24.58 30.43
CA ALA A 227 21.54 -23.41 31.04
C ALA A 227 20.68 -22.62 30.02
N SER A 228 19.59 -22.00 30.50
CA SER A 228 18.62 -21.27 29.66
C SER A 228 19.32 -20.27 28.72
N ASP A 229 20.10 -19.35 29.27
CA ASP A 229 20.76 -18.30 28.47
C ASP A 229 21.79 -18.85 27.47
N ASP A 230 22.46 -19.96 27.79
CA ASP A 230 23.41 -20.59 26.87
C ASP A 230 22.68 -21.22 25.68
N VAL A 231 21.54 -21.87 25.94
CA VAL A 231 20.66 -22.42 24.89
C VAL A 231 20.05 -21.28 24.05
N LYS A 232 19.63 -20.16 24.66
CA LYS A 232 19.14 -18.98 23.92
C LYS A 232 20.19 -18.42 22.98
N ARG A 233 21.40 -18.12 23.48
CA ARG A 233 22.52 -17.61 22.66
C ARG A 233 22.89 -18.58 21.53
N ALA A 234 22.89 -19.88 21.81
CA ALA A 234 23.18 -20.92 20.82
C ALA A 234 22.13 -20.98 19.69
N ILE A 235 20.83 -20.85 20.02
CA ILE A 235 19.72 -20.85 19.05
C ILE A 235 19.66 -19.54 18.26
N GLU A 236 19.86 -18.39 18.92
CA GLU A 236 19.95 -17.08 18.27
C GLU A 236 21.08 -17.06 17.22
N LYS A 237 22.28 -17.50 17.63
CA LYS A 237 23.44 -17.61 16.75
C LYS A 237 23.19 -18.60 15.63
N GLY A 238 22.77 -19.83 15.93
CA GLY A 238 22.51 -20.86 14.92
C GLY A 238 21.45 -20.45 13.88
N THR A 239 20.46 -19.66 14.28
CA THR A 239 19.46 -19.07 13.39
C THR A 239 20.03 -17.94 12.53
N ASN A 240 20.94 -17.13 13.06
CA ASN A 240 21.65 -16.09 12.29
C ASN A 240 22.69 -16.68 11.32
N ASP A 241 23.34 -17.79 11.71
CA ASP A 241 24.28 -18.56 10.88
C ASP A 241 23.57 -19.20 9.69
N TYR A 242 22.29 -19.58 9.83
CA TYR A 242 21.41 -19.92 8.71
C TYR A 242 20.98 -18.66 7.92
N TYR A 243 20.28 -17.73 8.57
CA TYR A 243 19.90 -16.45 7.99
C TYR A 243 19.63 -15.38 9.06
N ASN A 244 20.60 -14.46 9.19
CA ASN A 244 20.47 -13.23 9.96
C ASN A 244 19.50 -12.26 9.25
N ASP A 245 18.22 -12.36 9.60
CA ASP A 245 17.14 -11.56 9.02
C ASP A 245 17.13 -10.14 9.64
N PRO A 246 17.33 -9.06 8.86
CA PRO A 246 17.41 -7.70 9.39
C PRO A 246 16.07 -7.20 9.97
N ASN A 247 14.98 -7.94 9.82
CA ASN A 247 13.68 -7.63 10.41
C ASN A 247 13.51 -8.15 11.85
N GLY A 248 14.35 -9.10 12.29
CA GLY A 248 14.31 -9.71 13.63
C GLY A 248 14.84 -11.15 13.67
N ASN A 249 15.17 -11.65 14.86
CA ASN A 249 15.65 -13.04 15.03
C ASN A 249 14.50 -14.01 15.35
N HIS A 250 13.83 -13.84 16.50
CA HIS A 250 12.82 -14.76 17.02
C HIS A 250 11.63 -14.03 17.69
N LEU A 251 10.50 -14.73 17.84
CA LEU A 251 9.38 -14.37 18.70
C LEU A 251 9.65 -14.82 20.15
N THR A 252 9.20 -14.05 21.14
CA THR A 252 9.28 -14.40 22.57
C THR A 252 8.06 -15.18 23.06
N GLU A 253 8.16 -15.82 24.23
CA GLU A 253 7.03 -16.54 24.86
C GLU A 253 5.81 -15.64 25.07
N SER A 254 6.03 -14.40 25.49
CA SER A 254 4.98 -13.38 25.66
C SER A 254 4.31 -13.03 24.33
N GLN A 255 5.09 -12.82 23.25
CA GLN A 255 4.55 -12.52 21.91
C GLN A 255 3.76 -13.70 21.34
N MET A 256 4.23 -14.93 21.51
CA MET A 256 3.51 -16.13 21.07
C MET A 256 2.23 -16.36 21.90
N THR A 257 2.26 -16.07 23.21
CA THR A 257 1.07 -16.18 24.07
C THR A 257 0.00 -15.17 23.68
N ASP A 258 0.39 -13.91 23.44
CA ASP A 258 -0.47 -12.84 22.90
C ASP A 258 -1.03 -13.21 21.52
N LEU A 259 -0.21 -13.75 20.61
CA LEU A 259 -0.63 -14.17 19.28
C LEU A 259 -1.67 -15.32 19.32
N ILE A 260 -1.46 -16.32 20.19
CA ILE A 260 -2.42 -17.42 20.38
C ILE A 260 -3.74 -16.91 20.95
N ASN A 261 -3.70 -16.00 21.94
CA ASN A 261 -4.91 -15.41 22.51
C ASN A 261 -5.66 -14.57 21.46
N TYR A 262 -4.96 -13.74 20.70
CA TYR A 262 -5.53 -12.93 19.61
C TYR A 262 -6.19 -13.79 18.52
N ALA A 263 -5.56 -14.91 18.14
CA ALA A 263 -6.16 -15.89 17.23
C ALA A 263 -7.44 -16.48 17.84
N LYS A 264 -7.36 -16.96 19.07
CA LYS A 264 -8.47 -17.59 19.80
C LYS A 264 -9.67 -16.67 19.97
N ASP A 265 -9.47 -15.39 20.28
CA ASP A 265 -10.54 -14.40 20.46
C ASP A 265 -11.30 -14.13 19.15
N LYS A 266 -10.65 -14.32 17.99
CA LYS A 266 -11.31 -14.34 16.67
C LYS A 266 -11.85 -15.72 16.25
N GLY A 267 -11.62 -16.77 17.02
CA GLY A 267 -12.01 -18.15 16.71
C GLY A 267 -11.07 -18.88 15.76
N ILE A 268 -9.81 -18.44 15.68
CA ILE A 268 -8.73 -19.04 14.88
C ILE A 268 -7.80 -19.85 15.80
N GLY A 269 -7.55 -21.12 15.45
CA GLY A 269 -6.54 -21.95 16.09
C GLY A 269 -5.12 -21.62 15.63
N LEU A 270 -4.11 -22.01 16.41
CA LEU A 270 -2.70 -21.95 16.01
C LEU A 270 -2.10 -23.36 16.05
N ILE A 271 -1.34 -23.73 15.02
CA ILE A 271 -0.64 -25.02 14.91
C ILE A 271 0.85 -24.75 14.69
N PRO A 272 1.72 -24.93 15.70
CA PRO A 272 3.16 -24.71 15.56
C PRO A 272 3.83 -25.86 14.80
N THR A 273 4.92 -25.56 14.10
CA THR A 273 5.92 -26.56 13.67
C THR A 273 7.28 -26.26 14.30
N VAL A 274 7.91 -27.29 14.86
CA VAL A 274 9.36 -27.31 15.13
C VAL A 274 9.92 -28.55 14.45
N ASN A 275 10.55 -28.34 13.30
CA ASN A 275 10.96 -29.41 12.40
C ASN A 275 12.18 -30.17 12.92
N SER A 276 12.18 -31.49 12.69
CA SER A 276 13.29 -32.43 12.85
C SER A 276 12.86 -33.77 12.19
N PRO A 277 13.77 -34.72 11.89
CA PRO A 277 15.23 -34.64 11.97
C PRO A 277 15.87 -33.87 10.80
N GLY A 278 15.11 -33.54 9.75
CA GLY A 278 15.50 -32.59 8.70
C GLY A 278 15.19 -31.14 9.09
N HIS A 279 15.54 -30.19 8.23
CA HIS A 279 15.17 -28.76 8.33
C HIS A 279 15.41 -28.14 9.72
N MET A 280 16.57 -28.42 10.32
CA MET A 280 16.91 -28.02 11.69
C MET A 280 18.33 -27.44 11.83
N ASP A 281 18.81 -26.75 10.80
CA ASP A 281 20.13 -26.08 10.70
C ASP A 281 20.48 -25.29 11.96
N ALA A 282 19.56 -24.45 12.45
CA ALA A 282 19.76 -23.65 13.65
C ALA A 282 19.90 -24.48 14.92
N ILE A 283 19.22 -25.63 15.02
CA ILE A 283 19.33 -26.54 16.16
C ILE A 283 20.66 -27.30 16.09
N LEU A 284 21.10 -27.69 14.89
CA LEU A 284 22.40 -28.33 14.66
C LEU A 284 23.56 -27.39 15.02
N ASN A 285 23.47 -26.12 14.60
CA ASN A 285 24.42 -25.08 14.97
C ASN A 285 24.39 -24.80 16.48
N ALA A 286 23.20 -24.68 17.09
CA ALA A 286 23.07 -24.53 18.53
C ALA A 286 23.68 -25.70 19.32
N MET A 287 23.50 -26.94 18.86
CA MET A 287 24.09 -28.13 19.46
C MET A 287 25.63 -28.09 19.42
N LYS A 288 26.23 -27.61 18.31
CA LYS A 288 27.69 -27.42 18.19
C LYS A 288 28.22 -26.36 19.16
N GLU A 289 27.54 -25.21 19.29
CA GLU A 289 27.89 -24.16 20.28
C GLU A 289 27.79 -24.68 21.73
N LEU A 290 26.80 -25.53 22.01
CA LEU A 290 26.62 -26.20 23.31
C LEU A 290 27.57 -27.41 23.52
N GLY A 291 28.52 -27.61 22.62
CA GLY A 291 29.59 -28.61 22.71
C GLY A 291 29.18 -30.05 22.37
N ILE A 292 28.00 -30.28 21.80
CA ILE A 292 27.64 -31.59 21.24
C ILE A 292 28.43 -31.77 19.94
N GLN A 293 29.23 -32.84 19.88
CA GLN A 293 30.10 -33.11 18.74
C GLN A 293 29.30 -33.76 17.60
N ASN A 294 29.65 -33.39 16.36
CA ASN A 294 29.15 -33.99 15.12
C ASN A 294 27.64 -34.32 15.09
N PRO A 295 26.73 -33.36 15.38
CA PRO A 295 25.30 -33.66 15.38
C PRO A 295 24.74 -33.80 13.95
N ASN A 296 25.46 -33.32 12.94
CA ASN A 296 25.06 -33.30 11.53
C ASN A 296 25.23 -34.70 10.87
N PHE A 297 24.20 -35.16 10.15
CA PHE A 297 24.26 -36.36 9.31
C PHE A 297 25.23 -36.17 8.13
N SER A 298 25.94 -37.23 7.71
CA SER A 298 26.87 -37.17 6.58
C SER A 298 26.70 -38.34 5.63
N TYR A 299 26.73 -38.07 4.32
CA TYR A 299 26.58 -39.05 3.25
C TYR A 299 27.84 -39.06 2.37
N PHE A 300 28.62 -40.15 2.43
CA PHE A 300 29.91 -40.32 1.74
C PHE A 300 30.85 -39.11 1.85
N GLY A 301 30.91 -38.47 3.03
CA GLY A 301 31.76 -37.33 3.32
C GLY A 301 31.12 -35.96 3.05
N LYS A 302 29.90 -35.90 2.51
CA LYS A 302 29.10 -34.67 2.43
C LYS A 302 28.22 -34.54 3.67
N GLU A 303 28.60 -33.66 4.59
CA GLU A 303 27.79 -33.28 5.75
C GLU A 303 26.52 -32.52 5.32
N SER A 304 25.38 -32.83 5.93
CA SER A 304 24.11 -32.10 5.80
C SER A 304 24.13 -30.91 6.75
N ALA A 305 23.89 -29.69 6.26
CA ALA A 305 23.65 -28.53 7.10
C ALA A 305 22.34 -28.67 7.89
N ARG A 306 21.37 -29.39 7.31
CA ARG A 306 19.95 -29.41 7.70
C ARG A 306 19.53 -30.54 8.64
N THR A 307 20.27 -31.65 8.66
CA THR A 307 19.75 -32.92 9.18
C THR A 307 20.59 -33.48 10.33
N VAL A 308 19.95 -33.91 11.41
CA VAL A 308 20.61 -34.58 12.55
C VAL A 308 20.96 -36.03 12.22
N ASP A 309 22.14 -36.47 12.65
CA ASP A 309 22.50 -37.89 12.59
C ASP A 309 21.70 -38.69 13.63
N LEU A 310 20.92 -39.66 13.16
CA LEU A 310 20.11 -40.54 14.01
C LEU A 310 20.96 -41.57 14.79
N ASP A 311 22.23 -41.73 14.45
CA ASP A 311 23.21 -42.52 15.21
C ASP A 311 23.86 -41.72 16.34
N ASN A 312 23.78 -40.37 16.30
CA ASN A 312 24.28 -39.51 17.37
C ASN A 312 23.27 -39.41 18.51
N GLU A 313 23.33 -40.36 19.44
CA GLU A 313 22.46 -40.41 20.62
C GLU A 313 22.41 -39.08 21.40
N GLN A 314 23.53 -38.33 21.47
CA GLN A 314 23.57 -37.08 22.23
C GLN A 314 22.83 -35.94 21.53
N ALA A 315 22.91 -35.86 20.20
CA ALA A 315 22.16 -34.90 19.40
C ALA A 315 20.66 -35.25 19.34
N VAL A 316 20.35 -36.54 19.17
CA VAL A 316 18.98 -37.06 19.21
C VAL A 316 18.31 -36.81 20.56
N ALA A 317 19.00 -37.05 21.68
CA ALA A 317 18.46 -36.82 23.02
C ALA A 317 18.24 -35.33 23.33
N PHE A 318 19.17 -34.45 22.91
CA PHE A 318 18.99 -33.01 23.03
C PHE A 318 17.78 -32.52 22.21
N THR A 319 17.67 -32.96 20.96
CA THR A 319 16.58 -32.56 20.05
C THR A 319 15.22 -33.04 20.58
N LYS A 320 15.12 -34.29 21.05
CA LYS A 320 13.89 -34.81 21.71
C LYS A 320 13.49 -34.00 22.94
N ALA A 321 14.45 -33.61 23.78
CA ALA A 321 14.19 -32.78 24.97
C ALA A 321 13.78 -31.33 24.62
N LEU A 322 14.29 -30.79 23.51
CA LEU A 322 13.89 -29.48 23.00
C LEU A 322 12.44 -29.50 22.45
N ILE A 323 12.08 -30.53 21.68
CA ILE A 323 10.70 -30.74 21.22
C ILE A 323 9.74 -30.95 22.40
N ASP A 324 10.13 -31.72 23.42
CA ASP A 324 9.34 -31.91 24.65
C ASP A 324 9.07 -30.59 25.38
N LYS A 325 10.09 -29.74 25.53
CA LYS A 325 9.95 -28.41 26.13
C LYS A 325 9.03 -27.48 25.33
N TYR A 326 9.11 -27.45 24.00
CA TYR A 326 8.14 -26.69 23.20
C TYR A 326 6.71 -27.27 23.28
N ALA A 327 6.56 -28.60 23.22
CA ALA A 327 5.25 -29.25 23.36
C ALA A 327 4.60 -28.95 24.73
N ALA A 328 5.39 -28.90 25.80
CA ALA A 328 4.93 -28.49 27.13
C ALA A 328 4.41 -27.04 27.17
N TYR A 329 5.04 -26.10 26.44
CA TYR A 329 4.54 -24.72 26.33
C TYR A 329 3.21 -24.65 25.56
N PHE A 330 3.08 -25.34 24.43
CA PHE A 330 1.87 -25.31 23.60
C PHE A 330 0.71 -26.15 24.19
N ALA A 331 0.98 -27.02 25.17
CA ALA A 331 -0.03 -27.79 25.89
C ALA A 331 -1.18 -26.91 26.40
N LYS A 332 -2.43 -27.34 26.13
CA LYS A 332 -3.69 -26.61 26.42
C LYS A 332 -3.85 -25.25 25.72
N LYS A 333 -2.84 -24.74 25.00
CA LYS A 333 -2.93 -23.54 24.15
C LYS A 333 -3.34 -23.88 22.71
N THR A 334 -2.89 -25.02 22.19
CA THR A 334 -3.19 -25.51 20.83
C THR A 334 -3.77 -26.93 20.83
N GLU A 335 -4.25 -27.41 19.68
CA GLU A 335 -4.76 -28.78 19.51
C GLU A 335 -3.75 -29.76 18.90
N ILE A 336 -2.90 -29.25 18.02
CA ILE A 336 -2.01 -30.00 17.13
C ILE A 336 -0.60 -29.41 17.29
N PHE A 337 0.43 -30.24 17.19
CA PHE A 337 1.82 -29.83 17.06
C PHE A 337 2.44 -30.59 15.89
N ASN A 338 3.02 -29.87 14.93
CA ASN A 338 3.69 -30.47 13.79
C ASN A 338 5.17 -30.71 14.12
N ILE A 339 5.61 -31.96 13.98
CA ILE A 339 7.00 -32.39 14.20
C ILE A 339 7.82 -32.40 12.90
N GLY A 340 7.20 -32.08 11.76
CA GLY A 340 7.86 -31.99 10.45
C GLY A 340 8.08 -33.37 9.83
N LEU A 341 9.26 -33.96 10.04
CA LEU A 341 9.73 -35.22 9.46
C LEU A 341 9.96 -35.22 7.93
N ASP A 342 9.95 -34.08 7.26
CA ASP A 342 10.14 -33.92 5.80
C ASP A 342 11.61 -33.90 5.33
N GLU A 343 11.80 -34.30 4.07
CA GLU A 343 13.00 -34.07 3.24
C GLU A 343 14.37 -34.39 3.88
N TYR A 344 14.46 -35.49 4.65
CA TYR A 344 15.69 -35.94 5.33
C TYR A 344 16.93 -35.83 4.43
N ALA A 345 17.94 -35.09 4.88
CA ALA A 345 19.23 -34.90 4.20
C ALA A 345 19.12 -34.52 2.71
N ASN A 346 18.09 -33.77 2.30
CA ASN A 346 17.89 -33.35 0.91
C ASN A 346 19.14 -32.67 0.30
N ASP A 347 19.82 -31.85 1.07
CA ASP A 347 21.05 -31.15 0.73
C ASP A 347 22.25 -32.10 0.53
N ALA A 348 22.45 -33.06 1.43
CA ALA A 348 23.57 -34.02 1.36
C ALA A 348 23.34 -35.15 0.33
N THR A 349 22.08 -35.47 0.01
CA THR A 349 21.71 -36.67 -0.77
C THR A 349 21.09 -36.40 -2.15
N ASP A 350 21.02 -35.14 -2.59
CA ASP A 350 20.33 -34.72 -3.83
C ASP A 350 18.83 -35.12 -3.82
N ALA A 351 18.17 -34.84 -2.70
CA ALA A 351 16.80 -35.24 -2.40
C ALA A 351 16.55 -36.76 -2.56
N LYS A 352 17.44 -37.60 -1.99
CA LYS A 352 17.32 -39.07 -1.96
C LYS A 352 17.42 -39.70 -0.55
N GLY A 353 17.36 -38.89 0.51
CA GLY A 353 17.64 -39.35 1.88
C GLY A 353 16.79 -40.52 2.37
N TRP A 354 15.50 -40.58 2.00
CA TRP A 354 14.67 -41.73 2.32
C TRP A 354 15.14 -43.03 1.66
N SER A 355 15.54 -42.98 0.38
CA SER A 355 16.19 -44.11 -0.29
C SER A 355 17.51 -44.48 0.38
N VAL A 356 18.33 -43.49 0.76
CA VAL A 356 19.61 -43.71 1.46
C VAL A 356 19.41 -44.39 2.83
N LEU A 357 18.43 -43.95 3.62
CA LEU A 357 18.11 -44.55 4.92
C LEU A 357 17.56 -45.99 4.80
N GLN A 358 16.90 -46.33 3.69
CA GLN A 358 16.45 -47.70 3.40
C GLN A 358 17.55 -48.58 2.77
N ALA A 359 18.56 -47.99 2.14
CA ALA A 359 19.44 -48.68 1.20
C ALA A 359 20.24 -49.84 1.82
N ASP A 360 20.78 -49.73 3.04
CA ASP A 360 21.58 -50.80 3.68
C ASP A 360 20.83 -52.16 3.78
N LYS A 361 19.49 -52.14 3.87
CA LYS A 361 18.68 -53.37 3.91
C LYS A 361 18.67 -54.12 2.57
N TYR A 362 18.79 -53.39 1.46
CA TYR A 362 18.66 -53.91 0.09
C TYR A 362 20.00 -53.97 -0.67
N TYR A 363 20.95 -53.14 -0.24
CA TYR A 363 22.30 -52.99 -0.75
C TYR A 363 23.29 -52.99 0.44
N PRO A 364 23.34 -54.09 1.23
CA PRO A 364 24.22 -54.17 2.40
C PRO A 364 25.69 -54.09 1.99
N ASN A 365 26.54 -53.65 2.92
CA ASN A 365 27.99 -53.51 2.75
C ASN A 365 28.47 -52.41 1.77
N GLU A 366 27.58 -51.73 1.03
CA GLU A 366 27.92 -50.60 0.15
C GLU A 366 28.16 -49.27 0.88
N GLY A 367 28.13 -49.25 2.22
CA GLY A 367 28.43 -48.07 3.04
C GLY A 367 27.24 -47.17 3.39
N TYR A 368 26.01 -47.62 3.13
CA TYR A 368 24.78 -46.91 3.51
C TYR A 368 24.53 -46.90 5.05
N PRO A 369 23.70 -45.97 5.58
CA PRO A 369 23.42 -45.90 7.02
C PRO A 369 22.72 -47.15 7.58
N VAL A 370 23.45 -47.91 8.39
CA VAL A 370 22.98 -49.19 8.95
C VAL A 370 21.74 -48.98 9.82
N LYS A 371 20.63 -49.65 9.45
CA LYS A 371 19.29 -49.48 10.07
C LYS A 371 18.73 -48.05 10.00
N GLY A 372 19.20 -47.17 9.11
CA GLY A 372 18.82 -45.76 9.07
C GLY A 372 17.31 -45.49 9.14
N TYR A 373 16.52 -46.18 8.29
CA TYR A 373 15.06 -45.97 8.24
C TYR A 373 14.32 -46.62 9.43
N GLU A 374 14.87 -47.67 10.05
CA GLU A 374 14.34 -48.24 11.31
C GLU A 374 14.53 -47.25 12.48
N LYS A 375 15.70 -46.60 12.55
CA LYS A 375 15.98 -45.53 13.51
C LYS A 375 15.09 -44.30 13.29
N PHE A 376 14.81 -43.96 12.03
CA PHE A 376 13.87 -42.88 11.69
C PHE A 376 12.43 -43.18 12.17
N ILE A 377 11.91 -44.38 11.93
CA ILE A 377 10.60 -44.81 12.46
C ILE A 377 10.57 -44.71 13.99
N ALA A 378 11.64 -45.17 14.66
CA ALA A 378 11.75 -45.06 16.11
C ALA A 378 11.81 -43.60 16.59
N TYR A 379 12.52 -42.72 15.89
CA TYR A 379 12.58 -41.28 16.17
C TYR A 379 11.22 -40.59 16.04
N ALA A 380 10.54 -40.80 14.91
CA ALA A 380 9.21 -40.26 14.62
C ALA A 380 8.17 -40.70 15.67
N ASN A 381 8.16 -41.99 16.02
CA ASN A 381 7.27 -42.53 17.04
C ASN A 381 7.57 -41.98 18.45
N ASP A 382 8.83 -41.72 18.78
CA ASP A 382 9.21 -41.08 20.04
C ASP A 382 8.74 -39.62 20.12
N LEU A 383 8.84 -38.86 19.03
CA LEU A 383 8.28 -37.51 18.97
C LEU A 383 6.75 -37.51 19.07
N ALA A 384 6.07 -38.45 18.38
CA ALA A 384 4.63 -38.62 18.51
C ALA A 384 4.22 -38.97 19.94
N ARG A 385 4.98 -39.83 20.63
CA ARG A 385 4.80 -40.16 22.06
C ARG A 385 5.00 -38.94 22.95
N ILE A 386 6.02 -38.12 22.69
CA ILE A 386 6.31 -36.87 23.43
C ILE A 386 5.13 -35.89 23.31
N VAL A 387 4.72 -35.57 22.07
CA VAL A 387 3.62 -34.64 21.78
C VAL A 387 2.30 -35.11 22.43
N LYS A 388 1.99 -36.41 22.34
CA LYS A 388 0.80 -36.99 22.99
C LYS A 388 0.85 -36.95 24.52
N SER A 389 2.03 -36.96 25.14
CA SER A 389 2.14 -36.89 26.61
C SER A 389 1.64 -35.55 27.18
N HIS A 390 1.79 -34.47 26.40
CA HIS A 390 1.23 -33.13 26.68
C HIS A 390 -0.25 -32.98 26.30
N GLY A 391 -0.86 -34.02 25.71
CA GLY A 391 -2.24 -34.02 25.24
C GLY A 391 -2.46 -33.28 23.92
N LEU A 392 -1.41 -33.09 23.13
CA LEU A 392 -1.46 -32.52 21.78
C LEU A 392 -1.54 -33.65 20.74
N LYS A 393 -2.13 -33.37 19.57
CA LYS A 393 -2.16 -34.30 18.44
C LYS A 393 -0.87 -34.11 17.60
N PRO A 394 -0.03 -35.14 17.39
CA PRO A 394 1.12 -35.02 16.51
C PRO A 394 0.69 -34.92 15.04
N MET A 395 1.37 -34.06 14.28
CA MET A 395 1.25 -33.97 12.83
C MET A 395 2.65 -34.07 12.20
N ALA A 396 2.75 -34.61 11.00
CA ALA A 396 3.99 -34.69 10.23
C ALA A 396 3.70 -34.67 8.72
N PHE A 397 4.68 -34.32 7.90
CA PHE A 397 4.61 -34.39 6.45
C PHE A 397 4.73 -35.84 5.94
N ASN A 398 4.21 -36.12 4.74
CA ASN A 398 3.96 -37.49 4.28
C ASN A 398 5.16 -38.21 3.66
N ASP A 399 6.19 -37.51 3.22
CA ASP A 399 7.19 -38.06 2.30
C ASP A 399 8.07 -39.14 2.94
N GLY A 400 8.47 -38.96 4.20
CA GLY A 400 9.17 -39.98 4.98
C GLY A 400 8.29 -41.13 5.48
N ILE A 401 6.96 -41.01 5.45
CA ILE A 401 6.05 -41.97 6.10
C ILE A 401 5.72 -43.13 5.15
N TYR A 402 6.21 -44.33 5.49
CA TYR A 402 6.20 -45.53 4.64
C TYR A 402 6.73 -45.28 3.21
N TYR A 403 7.87 -44.57 3.10
CA TYR A 403 8.52 -44.28 1.82
C TYR A 403 8.77 -45.57 1.00
N ASN A 404 8.70 -45.45 -0.34
CA ASN A 404 8.66 -46.57 -1.29
C ASN A 404 7.48 -47.54 -1.05
N SER A 405 6.41 -47.05 -0.39
CA SER A 405 5.32 -47.86 0.18
C SER A 405 5.80 -48.98 1.12
N ASP A 406 7.02 -48.88 1.65
CA ASP A 406 7.66 -49.97 2.39
C ASP A 406 7.20 -50.00 3.84
N THR A 407 6.61 -51.13 4.23
CA THR A 407 6.06 -51.38 5.57
C THR A 407 6.83 -52.47 6.33
N SER A 408 7.98 -52.90 5.79
CA SER A 408 8.80 -54.00 6.30
C SER A 408 9.95 -53.55 7.21
N PHE A 409 10.09 -52.24 7.46
CA PHE A 409 11.04 -51.66 8.43
C PHE A 409 10.42 -51.40 9.81
N GLY A 410 9.09 -51.39 9.93
CA GLY A 410 8.39 -51.06 11.17
C GLY A 410 6.98 -50.53 10.91
N SER A 411 6.46 -49.73 11.84
CA SER A 411 5.20 -49.01 11.66
C SER A 411 5.24 -47.67 12.37
N PHE A 412 4.71 -46.65 11.71
CA PHE A 412 4.51 -45.33 12.28
C PHE A 412 3.31 -45.34 13.24
N ASP A 413 3.36 -44.45 14.24
CA ASP A 413 2.28 -44.23 15.20
C ASP A 413 1.04 -43.65 14.49
N LYS A 414 -0.10 -44.31 14.62
CA LYS A 414 -1.33 -43.98 13.86
C LYS A 414 -1.97 -42.66 14.28
N ASP A 415 -1.66 -42.18 15.48
CA ASP A 415 -2.16 -40.88 15.97
C ASP A 415 -1.44 -39.69 15.30
N ILE A 416 -0.38 -39.95 14.50
CA ILE A 416 0.24 -38.95 13.63
C ILE A 416 -0.73 -38.59 12.51
N ILE A 417 -1.22 -37.35 12.54
CA ILE A 417 -1.92 -36.71 11.42
C ILE A 417 -0.92 -36.50 10.29
N VAL A 418 -1.26 -36.92 9.08
CA VAL A 418 -0.42 -36.74 7.90
C VAL A 418 -0.81 -35.45 7.19
N SER A 419 0.13 -34.50 7.14
CA SER A 419 0.13 -33.35 6.24
C SER A 419 0.56 -33.84 4.85
N MET A 420 -0.42 -34.23 4.03
CA MET A 420 -0.19 -34.82 2.71
C MET A 420 0.06 -33.71 1.68
N TRP A 421 1.34 -33.43 1.42
CA TRP A 421 1.76 -32.32 0.56
C TRP A 421 2.14 -32.75 -0.85
N THR A 422 2.91 -33.83 -1.00
CA THR A 422 3.42 -34.28 -2.31
C THR A 422 3.02 -35.70 -2.65
N GLY A 423 2.87 -35.96 -3.96
CA GLY A 423 2.79 -37.31 -4.52
C GLY A 423 4.15 -37.94 -4.83
N GLY A 424 5.24 -37.22 -4.57
CA GLY A 424 6.59 -37.58 -4.98
C GLY A 424 6.87 -37.28 -6.45
N TRP A 425 8.10 -37.55 -6.87
CA TRP A 425 8.60 -37.27 -8.22
C TRP A 425 9.59 -38.36 -8.67
N GLY A 426 10.27 -38.16 -9.80
CA GLY A 426 11.19 -39.16 -10.37
C GLY A 426 12.25 -39.65 -9.38
N GLY A 427 12.14 -40.92 -8.96
CA GLY A 427 13.01 -41.53 -7.96
C GLY A 427 12.88 -40.91 -6.57
N TYR A 428 11.68 -40.46 -6.20
CA TYR A 428 11.32 -39.99 -4.86
C TYR A 428 9.91 -40.52 -4.52
N ASP A 429 9.85 -41.82 -4.29
CA ASP A 429 8.63 -42.61 -4.38
C ASP A 429 7.89 -42.72 -3.03
N VAL A 430 7.31 -41.61 -2.58
CA VAL A 430 6.53 -41.53 -1.32
C VAL A 430 5.32 -42.48 -1.30
N ALA A 431 4.83 -42.83 -0.12
CA ALA A 431 3.56 -43.56 0.05
C ALA A 431 2.37 -42.86 -0.63
N SER A 432 1.39 -43.63 -1.07
CA SER A 432 0.08 -43.08 -1.49
C SER A 432 -0.74 -42.64 -0.29
N SER A 433 -1.56 -41.59 -0.46
CA SER A 433 -2.53 -41.19 0.58
C SER A 433 -3.53 -42.30 0.89
N LYS A 434 -3.81 -43.17 -0.10
CA LYS A 434 -4.52 -44.44 0.08
C LYS A 434 -3.83 -45.35 1.09
N LEU A 435 -2.53 -45.66 0.91
CA LEU A 435 -1.77 -46.50 1.85
C LEU A 435 -1.81 -45.91 3.27
N LEU A 436 -1.65 -44.59 3.40
CA LEU A 436 -1.63 -43.92 4.71
C LEU A 436 -3.00 -43.98 5.40
N ALA A 437 -4.10 -43.80 4.66
CA ALA A 437 -5.46 -44.01 5.17
C ALA A 437 -5.71 -45.48 5.55
N GLU A 438 -5.27 -46.45 4.72
CA GLU A 438 -5.38 -47.90 5.01
C GLU A 438 -4.53 -48.33 6.23
N LYS A 439 -3.46 -47.59 6.55
CA LYS A 439 -2.68 -47.77 7.79
C LYS A 439 -3.33 -47.11 9.02
N GLY A 440 -4.39 -46.33 8.82
CA GLY A 440 -5.19 -45.70 9.88
C GLY A 440 -4.80 -44.27 10.24
N HIS A 441 -4.04 -43.57 9.39
CA HIS A 441 -3.69 -42.16 9.63
C HIS A 441 -4.79 -41.21 9.16
N GLN A 442 -5.06 -40.17 9.95
CA GLN A 442 -5.90 -39.04 9.54
C GLN A 442 -5.12 -38.10 8.62
N ILE A 443 -5.72 -37.64 7.53
CA ILE A 443 -5.04 -36.81 6.52
C ILE A 443 -5.54 -35.35 6.56
N LEU A 444 -4.60 -34.42 6.64
CA LEU A 444 -4.72 -33.01 6.27
C LEU A 444 -4.22 -32.87 4.83
N ASN A 445 -5.02 -32.28 3.94
CA ASN A 445 -4.60 -32.08 2.55
C ASN A 445 -3.74 -30.79 2.44
N THR A 446 -2.46 -30.93 2.13
CA THR A 446 -1.48 -29.82 2.09
C THR A 446 -0.90 -29.66 0.68
N ASN A 447 -1.71 -29.96 -0.35
CA ASN A 447 -1.31 -30.16 -1.74
C ASN A 447 -0.35 -29.08 -2.28
N ASP A 448 0.81 -29.51 -2.77
CA ASP A 448 1.89 -28.65 -3.31
C ASP A 448 1.45 -27.77 -4.49
N ALA A 449 0.34 -28.12 -5.17
CA ALA A 449 -0.32 -27.27 -6.15
C ALA A 449 -0.70 -25.87 -5.60
N TRP A 450 -0.89 -25.72 -4.29
CA TRP A 450 -1.27 -24.45 -3.66
C TRP A 450 -0.08 -23.69 -3.06
N TYR A 451 1.15 -24.20 -3.17
CA TYR A 451 2.33 -23.57 -2.58
C TYR A 451 2.69 -22.26 -3.27
N TYR A 452 3.16 -21.29 -2.47
CA TYR A 452 3.73 -20.03 -2.92
C TYR A 452 5.01 -19.72 -2.14
N VAL A 453 6.13 -19.58 -2.84
CA VAL A 453 7.41 -19.17 -2.25
C VAL A 453 7.61 -17.68 -2.40
N LEU A 454 7.87 -17.00 -1.27
CA LEU A 454 8.06 -15.55 -1.24
C LEU A 454 9.16 -15.10 -2.22
N GLY A 455 8.88 -14.02 -2.96
CA GLY A 455 9.79 -13.52 -3.99
C GLY A 455 9.55 -14.11 -5.38
N ARG A 456 9.01 -15.33 -5.49
CA ARG A 456 8.61 -15.95 -6.76
C ARG A 456 7.22 -15.43 -7.13
N ASN A 457 7.15 -14.20 -7.61
CA ASN A 457 5.93 -13.38 -7.59
C ASN A 457 5.04 -13.48 -8.84
N ALA A 458 5.50 -14.14 -9.90
CA ALA A 458 4.77 -14.35 -11.16
C ALA A 458 5.34 -15.54 -11.95
N ASP A 459 4.68 -15.93 -13.03
CA ASP A 459 5.15 -16.98 -13.95
C ASP A 459 6.60 -16.78 -14.40
N GLY A 460 7.32 -17.89 -14.57
CA GLY A 460 8.75 -17.91 -14.93
C GLY A 460 9.73 -17.64 -13.79
N GLN A 461 9.27 -17.16 -12.62
CA GLN A 461 10.14 -16.83 -11.47
C GLN A 461 10.50 -18.06 -10.60
N GLY A 462 10.66 -19.23 -11.22
CA GLY A 462 10.88 -20.50 -10.55
C GLY A 462 9.60 -21.23 -10.13
N TRP A 463 9.79 -22.37 -9.46
CA TRP A 463 8.72 -23.27 -9.02
C TRP A 463 8.03 -22.75 -7.75
N TYR A 464 6.74 -23.07 -7.58
CA TYR A 464 5.87 -22.52 -6.54
C TYR A 464 5.82 -20.98 -6.58
N ASN A 465 5.81 -20.40 -7.79
CA ASN A 465 5.55 -18.97 -7.94
C ASN A 465 4.06 -18.66 -7.70
N LEU A 466 3.73 -17.39 -7.43
CA LEU A 466 2.37 -16.98 -7.07
C LEU A 466 1.31 -17.35 -8.13
N ASP A 467 1.62 -17.21 -9.41
CA ASP A 467 0.64 -17.51 -10.47
C ASP A 467 0.50 -19.03 -10.67
N GLN A 468 1.58 -19.82 -10.49
CA GLN A 468 1.50 -21.28 -10.37
C GLN A 468 0.58 -21.70 -9.20
N GLY A 469 0.78 -21.15 -8.00
CA GLY A 469 -0.04 -21.47 -6.82
C GLY A 469 -1.52 -21.08 -7.00
N LEU A 470 -1.79 -19.93 -7.65
CA LEU A 470 -3.16 -19.51 -7.98
C LEU A 470 -3.81 -20.39 -9.05
N ASN A 471 -3.04 -20.87 -10.04
CA ASN A 471 -3.52 -21.82 -11.04
C ASN A 471 -3.78 -23.20 -10.43
N GLY A 472 -2.94 -23.67 -9.50
CA GLY A 472 -3.19 -24.89 -8.75
C GLY A 472 -4.42 -24.78 -7.85
N ILE A 473 -4.62 -23.65 -7.15
CA ILE A 473 -5.86 -23.37 -6.39
C ILE A 473 -7.11 -23.44 -7.27
N LYS A 474 -7.02 -22.93 -8.51
CA LYS A 474 -8.14 -22.94 -9.46
C LYS A 474 -8.49 -24.34 -9.99
N ASN A 475 -7.48 -25.20 -10.16
CA ASN A 475 -7.62 -26.49 -10.85
C ASN A 475 -7.66 -27.70 -9.90
N THR A 476 -7.18 -27.54 -8.65
CA THR A 476 -7.05 -28.58 -7.63
C THR A 476 -7.92 -28.18 -6.43
N PRO A 477 -9.15 -28.74 -6.27
CA PRO A 477 -10.04 -28.40 -5.16
C PRO A 477 -9.54 -28.98 -3.84
N ILE A 478 -10.04 -28.47 -2.70
CA ILE A 478 -9.60 -28.84 -1.34
C ILE A 478 -9.68 -30.34 -1.02
N THR A 479 -10.52 -31.09 -1.74
CA THR A 479 -10.68 -32.55 -1.64
C THR A 479 -9.69 -33.36 -2.48
N SER A 480 -8.93 -32.73 -3.37
CA SER A 480 -7.95 -33.42 -4.24
C SER A 480 -6.64 -33.64 -3.50
N VAL A 481 -6.49 -34.82 -2.90
CA VAL A 481 -5.31 -35.23 -2.12
C VAL A 481 -4.20 -35.76 -3.05
N PRO A 482 -2.91 -35.49 -2.79
CA PRO A 482 -1.83 -36.11 -3.55
C PRO A 482 -1.88 -37.66 -3.56
N LYS A 483 -1.58 -38.27 -4.72
CA LYS A 483 -1.33 -39.71 -4.91
C LYS A 483 -2.40 -40.63 -4.27
N THR A 484 -3.67 -40.49 -4.70
CA THR A 484 -4.80 -41.28 -4.15
C THR A 484 -4.93 -42.71 -4.67
N GLU A 485 -4.19 -43.09 -5.73
CA GLU A 485 -4.43 -44.34 -6.50
C GLU A 485 -5.87 -44.48 -7.05
N GLY A 486 -6.65 -43.38 -7.10
CA GLY A 486 -8.06 -43.38 -7.52
C GLY A 486 -9.05 -43.71 -6.39
N ALA A 487 -8.61 -43.78 -5.13
CA ALA A 487 -9.49 -43.95 -3.97
C ALA A 487 -10.00 -42.60 -3.43
N ASP A 488 -11.19 -42.62 -2.81
CA ASP A 488 -11.72 -41.49 -2.05
C ASP A 488 -11.00 -41.39 -0.69
N ILE A 489 -10.26 -40.31 -0.48
CA ILE A 489 -9.43 -40.13 0.73
C ILE A 489 -10.16 -39.22 1.74
N PRO A 490 -10.43 -39.70 2.98
CA PRO A 490 -11.07 -38.88 4.01
C PRO A 490 -10.10 -37.83 4.55
N ILE A 491 -10.50 -36.55 4.48
CA ILE A 491 -9.71 -35.42 4.96
C ILE A 491 -10.33 -34.71 6.17
N ILE A 492 -9.48 -34.32 7.13
CA ILE A 492 -9.85 -33.45 8.27
C ILE A 492 -9.96 -31.98 7.87
N GLY A 493 -9.36 -31.61 6.74
CA GLY A 493 -9.22 -30.23 6.29
C GLY A 493 -8.25 -30.08 5.12
N GLY A 494 -8.02 -28.82 4.73
CA GLY A 494 -7.02 -28.47 3.73
C GLY A 494 -6.18 -27.25 4.14
N MET A 495 -4.93 -27.22 3.71
CA MET A 495 -3.92 -26.23 4.08
C MET A 495 -3.21 -25.65 2.85
N VAL A 496 -3.32 -24.33 2.66
CA VAL A 496 -2.55 -23.56 1.66
C VAL A 496 -1.30 -22.99 2.33
N ALA A 497 -0.13 -23.08 1.68
CA ALA A 497 1.14 -22.76 2.32
C ALA A 497 1.97 -21.70 1.60
N ALA A 498 2.49 -20.75 2.37
CA ALA A 498 3.46 -19.76 1.94
C ALA A 498 4.83 -20.02 2.59
N TRP A 499 5.85 -20.18 1.74
CA TRP A 499 7.18 -20.67 2.09
C TRP A 499 8.26 -19.61 1.86
N ALA A 500 9.39 -19.73 2.58
CA ALA A 500 10.45 -18.75 2.57
C ALA A 500 11.83 -19.35 2.25
N ASP A 501 11.90 -20.24 1.24
CA ASP A 501 13.13 -20.88 0.70
C ASP A 501 14.29 -19.88 0.47
N THR A 502 13.94 -18.64 0.16
CA THR A 502 14.85 -17.51 0.02
C THR A 502 14.40 -16.44 1.02
N PRO A 503 14.81 -16.54 2.30
CA PRO A 503 14.21 -15.74 3.38
C PRO A 503 14.60 -14.25 3.34
N SER A 504 15.55 -13.88 2.49
CA SER A 504 15.84 -12.48 2.11
C SER A 504 14.80 -11.87 1.16
N ALA A 505 13.88 -12.66 0.60
CA ALA A 505 12.79 -12.16 -0.22
C ALA A 505 11.82 -11.30 0.60
N ARG A 506 11.35 -10.20 0.00
CA ARG A 506 10.37 -9.30 0.63
C ARG A 506 9.02 -10.00 0.82
N TYR A 507 8.57 -10.10 2.07
CA TYR A 507 7.18 -10.40 2.39
C TYR A 507 6.25 -9.32 1.82
N SER A 508 5.14 -9.75 1.23
CA SER A 508 4.19 -8.91 0.50
C SER A 508 2.76 -9.31 0.92
N PRO A 509 2.18 -8.67 1.95
CA PRO A 509 0.88 -9.05 2.50
C PRO A 509 -0.21 -9.22 1.43
N SER A 510 -0.31 -8.25 0.51
CA SER A 510 -1.25 -8.28 -0.63
C SER A 510 -1.17 -9.52 -1.53
N ARG A 511 0.01 -10.16 -1.65
CA ARG A 511 0.20 -11.39 -2.44
C ARG A 511 -0.24 -12.63 -1.67
N LEU A 512 0.13 -12.72 -0.39
CA LEU A 512 -0.36 -13.76 0.51
C LEU A 512 -1.90 -13.71 0.62
N PHE A 513 -2.48 -12.52 0.79
CA PHE A 513 -3.93 -12.34 0.87
C PHE A 513 -4.63 -12.60 -0.47
N LYS A 514 -3.96 -12.41 -1.62
CA LYS A 514 -4.47 -12.88 -2.93
C LYS A 514 -4.55 -14.40 -2.94
N LEU A 515 -3.48 -15.10 -2.56
CA LEU A 515 -3.45 -16.57 -2.47
C LEU A 515 -4.55 -17.11 -1.53
N MET A 516 -4.60 -16.60 -0.29
CA MET A 516 -5.58 -17.00 0.72
C MET A 516 -7.03 -16.80 0.25
N ARG A 517 -7.33 -15.63 -0.34
CA ARG A 517 -8.68 -15.30 -0.84
C ARG A 517 -9.06 -16.17 -2.03
N HIS A 518 -8.12 -16.49 -2.93
CA HIS A 518 -8.39 -17.40 -4.03
C HIS A 518 -8.69 -18.83 -3.52
N PHE A 519 -7.95 -19.34 -2.51
CA PHE A 519 -8.22 -20.66 -1.94
C PHE A 519 -9.59 -20.73 -1.25
N ALA A 520 -9.95 -19.67 -0.51
CA ALA A 520 -11.27 -19.54 0.11
C ALA A 520 -12.39 -19.45 -0.94
N ASN A 521 -12.22 -18.64 -1.99
CA ASN A 521 -13.22 -18.47 -3.05
C ASN A 521 -13.39 -19.73 -3.91
N ALA A 522 -12.31 -20.45 -4.25
CA ALA A 522 -12.37 -21.68 -5.04
C ALA A 522 -13.07 -22.84 -4.30
N ASN A 523 -13.15 -22.77 -2.98
CA ASN A 523 -13.69 -23.82 -2.11
C ASN A 523 -14.80 -23.28 -1.18
N ALA A 524 -15.57 -22.28 -1.65
CA ALA A 524 -16.38 -21.40 -0.81
C ALA A 524 -17.47 -22.09 0.06
N GLU A 525 -17.88 -23.32 -0.24
CA GLU A 525 -18.78 -24.10 0.62
C GLU A 525 -18.11 -24.65 1.90
N TYR A 526 -16.77 -24.69 1.95
CA TYR A 526 -16.00 -25.15 3.12
C TYR A 526 -15.61 -24.00 4.06
N PHE A 527 -15.51 -22.78 3.54
CA PHE A 527 -15.11 -21.59 4.30
C PHE A 527 -16.34 -20.91 4.91
N ALA A 528 -16.20 -20.34 6.10
CA ALA A 528 -17.29 -19.56 6.71
C ALA A 528 -17.54 -18.24 5.96
N ALA A 529 -18.78 -17.75 6.00
CA ALA A 529 -19.10 -16.38 5.59
C ALA A 529 -18.55 -15.34 6.59
N ASP A 530 -18.43 -14.08 6.14
CA ASP A 530 -18.06 -12.95 6.98
C ASP A 530 -19.30 -12.28 7.59
N TYR A 531 -19.27 -12.10 8.91
CA TYR A 531 -20.30 -11.40 9.70
C TYR A 531 -19.73 -10.17 10.42
N GLU A 532 -18.41 -9.91 10.42
CA GLU A 532 -17.84 -8.70 11.05
C GLU A 532 -18.47 -7.44 10.40
N SER A 533 -18.68 -7.48 9.08
CA SER A 533 -19.39 -6.45 8.32
C SER A 533 -20.88 -6.29 8.72
N ALA A 534 -21.55 -7.36 9.16
CA ALA A 534 -22.95 -7.35 9.59
C ALA A 534 -23.12 -6.82 11.02
N GLU A 535 -22.21 -7.19 11.93
CA GLU A 535 -22.14 -6.63 13.27
C GLU A 535 -21.80 -5.13 13.22
N GLN A 536 -20.88 -4.72 12.35
CA GLN A 536 -20.56 -3.32 12.13
C GLN A 536 -21.78 -2.52 11.63
N ALA A 537 -22.52 -3.03 10.64
CA ALA A 537 -23.74 -2.38 10.15
C ALA A 537 -24.83 -2.27 11.26
N LEU A 538 -24.92 -3.25 12.17
CA LEU A 538 -25.80 -3.17 13.34
C LEU A 538 -25.33 -2.16 14.40
N ASN A 539 -24.02 -1.90 14.50
CA ASN A 539 -23.44 -0.90 15.40
C ASN A 539 -23.60 0.54 14.90
N GLU A 540 -23.73 0.72 13.58
CA GLU A 540 -23.92 2.01 12.90
C GLU A 540 -25.37 2.52 12.91
N VAL A 541 -26.35 1.69 13.30
CA VAL A 541 -27.75 2.10 13.42
C VAL A 541 -27.91 3.21 14.47
N PRO A 542 -28.63 4.32 14.18
CA PRO A 542 -28.89 5.37 15.16
C PRO A 542 -29.52 4.83 16.45
N LYS A 543 -28.89 5.12 17.59
CA LYS A 543 -29.28 4.60 18.91
C LYS A 543 -30.52 5.29 19.48
N ASP A 544 -30.73 6.55 19.13
CA ASP A 544 -31.98 7.27 19.38
C ASP A 544 -32.78 7.32 18.08
N LEU A 545 -34.01 6.81 18.14
CA LEU A 545 -34.94 6.75 17.00
C LEU A 545 -36.21 7.59 17.24
N ASN A 546 -36.31 8.31 18.36
CA ASN A 546 -37.50 9.08 18.73
C ASN A 546 -37.75 10.30 17.83
N TYR A 547 -36.74 10.72 17.07
CA TYR A 547 -36.81 11.84 16.13
C TYR A 547 -37.43 11.48 14.77
N TYR A 548 -37.71 10.19 14.51
CA TYR A 548 -38.15 9.69 13.20
C TYR A 548 -39.59 9.14 13.22
N THR A 549 -40.20 9.03 12.04
CA THR A 549 -41.55 8.49 11.86
C THR A 549 -41.65 7.02 12.24
N ALA A 550 -42.77 6.61 12.83
CA ALA A 550 -42.98 5.23 13.30
C ALA A 550 -42.84 4.20 12.16
N GLU A 551 -43.24 4.58 10.94
CA GLU A 551 -43.13 3.76 9.73
C GLU A 551 -41.67 3.49 9.33
N SER A 552 -40.80 4.51 9.38
CA SER A 552 -39.39 4.36 9.02
C SER A 552 -38.60 3.64 10.11
N VAL A 553 -38.91 3.90 11.39
CA VAL A 553 -38.36 3.16 12.54
C VAL A 553 -38.75 1.68 12.49
N ALA A 554 -39.99 1.35 12.13
CA ALA A 554 -40.42 -0.05 11.98
C ALA A 554 -39.67 -0.78 10.86
N ALA A 555 -39.38 -0.10 9.74
CA ALA A 555 -38.59 -0.67 8.64
C ALA A 555 -37.15 -1.00 9.08
N VAL A 556 -36.49 -0.10 9.82
CA VAL A 556 -35.16 -0.34 10.40
C VAL A 556 -35.18 -1.52 11.37
N LYS A 557 -36.19 -1.62 12.24
CA LYS A 557 -36.28 -2.71 13.24
C LYS A 557 -36.54 -4.08 12.64
N GLU A 558 -37.31 -4.19 11.55
CA GLU A 558 -37.42 -5.45 10.80
C GLU A 558 -36.13 -5.79 10.02
N ALA A 559 -35.36 -4.80 9.55
CA ALA A 559 -34.06 -5.04 8.93
C ALA A 559 -32.97 -5.49 9.94
N GLU A 560 -32.90 -4.86 11.12
CA GLU A 560 -32.06 -5.33 12.24
C GLU A 560 -32.39 -6.77 12.60
N LYS A 561 -33.68 -7.08 12.72
CA LYS A 561 -34.20 -8.41 13.04
C LYS A 561 -33.86 -9.43 11.94
N ALA A 562 -33.90 -9.04 10.66
CA ALA A 562 -33.48 -9.90 9.55
C ALA A 562 -32.00 -10.29 9.66
N ILE A 563 -31.09 -9.33 9.88
CA ILE A 563 -29.66 -9.63 10.10
C ILE A 563 -29.48 -10.53 11.34
N ARG A 564 -30.13 -10.20 12.46
CA ARG A 564 -30.07 -10.99 13.70
C ARG A 564 -30.75 -12.37 13.62
N SER A 565 -31.42 -12.68 12.50
CA SER A 565 -32.07 -13.98 12.23
C SER A 565 -31.38 -14.77 11.11
N LEU A 566 -30.24 -14.31 10.60
CA LEU A 566 -29.39 -15.10 9.71
C LEU A 566 -28.88 -16.34 10.44
N ASP A 567 -28.78 -17.47 9.74
CA ASP A 567 -28.07 -18.65 10.26
C ASP A 567 -26.61 -18.27 10.54
N SER A 568 -26.08 -18.60 11.71
CA SER A 568 -24.67 -18.35 12.06
C SER A 568 -23.68 -19.24 11.31
N ASN A 569 -24.17 -20.20 10.52
CA ASN A 569 -23.39 -21.23 9.85
C ASN A 569 -23.46 -21.11 8.31
N LEU A 570 -23.73 -19.93 7.76
CA LEU A 570 -23.59 -19.70 6.32
C LEU A 570 -22.14 -19.89 5.87
N SER A 571 -21.96 -20.57 4.74
CA SER A 571 -20.68 -20.69 4.06
C SER A 571 -20.39 -19.46 3.19
N ARG A 572 -19.12 -19.26 2.81
CA ARG A 572 -18.66 -18.17 1.94
C ARG A 572 -19.37 -18.17 0.58
N ALA A 573 -19.88 -19.31 0.13
CA ALA A 573 -20.72 -19.44 -1.07
C ALA A 573 -22.12 -18.78 -0.93
N GLN A 574 -22.47 -18.28 0.25
CA GLN A 574 -23.76 -17.68 0.59
C GLN A 574 -23.63 -16.21 1.05
N GLN A 575 -22.44 -15.61 0.92
CA GLN A 575 -22.12 -14.25 1.41
C GLN A 575 -23.14 -13.20 0.95
N ASP A 576 -23.58 -13.26 -0.31
CA ASP A 576 -24.62 -12.41 -0.89
C ASP A 576 -25.90 -12.30 -0.03
N THR A 577 -26.21 -13.33 0.77
CA THR A 577 -27.37 -13.33 1.71
C THR A 577 -27.17 -12.35 2.86
N ILE A 578 -25.95 -12.29 3.40
CA ILE A 578 -25.54 -11.36 4.45
C ILE A 578 -25.45 -9.95 3.87
N ASP A 579 -24.79 -9.83 2.72
CA ASP A 579 -24.56 -8.54 2.05
C ASP A 579 -25.88 -7.88 1.62
N GLN A 580 -26.87 -8.66 1.17
CA GLN A 580 -28.23 -8.17 0.91
C GLN A 580 -28.97 -7.70 2.18
N ALA A 581 -28.75 -8.38 3.32
CA ALA A 581 -29.36 -7.99 4.58
C ALA A 581 -28.70 -6.70 5.14
N ILE A 582 -27.37 -6.57 5.03
CA ILE A 582 -26.62 -5.33 5.31
C ILE A 582 -27.13 -4.18 4.44
N ALA A 583 -27.17 -4.38 3.12
CA ALA A 583 -27.65 -3.38 2.18
C ALA A 583 -29.09 -2.95 2.48
N LYS A 584 -29.96 -3.88 2.91
CA LYS A 584 -31.33 -3.54 3.30
C LYS A 584 -31.39 -2.76 4.61
N LEU A 585 -30.58 -3.09 5.61
CA LEU A 585 -30.48 -2.27 6.83
C LEU A 585 -30.02 -0.84 6.49
N GLN A 586 -28.94 -0.69 5.72
CA GLN A 586 -28.44 0.61 5.27
C GLN A 586 -29.48 1.39 4.46
N GLU A 587 -30.23 0.74 3.56
CA GLU A 587 -31.36 1.35 2.84
C GLU A 587 -32.44 1.85 3.81
N THR A 588 -32.83 1.06 4.81
CA THR A 588 -33.84 1.49 5.80
C THR A 588 -33.34 2.60 6.73
N VAL A 589 -32.06 2.61 7.11
CA VAL A 589 -31.45 3.67 7.93
C VAL A 589 -31.36 4.98 7.14
N ASN A 590 -30.97 4.92 5.86
CA ASN A 590 -30.96 6.09 4.96
C ASN A 590 -32.38 6.63 4.68
N ASN A 591 -33.41 5.78 4.79
CA ASN A 591 -34.82 6.16 4.65
C ASN A 591 -35.49 6.59 5.98
N LEU A 592 -34.73 6.73 7.08
CA LEU A 592 -35.24 7.30 8.34
C LEU A 592 -35.73 8.73 8.11
N THR A 593 -37.05 8.91 8.23
CA THR A 593 -37.73 10.18 7.94
C THR A 593 -37.99 10.91 9.25
N LEU A 594 -37.54 12.15 9.40
CA LEU A 594 -37.78 12.93 10.62
C LEU A 594 -39.28 13.18 10.85
N THR A 595 -39.69 13.31 12.11
CA THR A 595 -41.02 13.84 12.45
C THR A 595 -41.11 15.33 12.05
N PRO A 596 -42.30 15.88 11.77
CA PRO A 596 -42.44 17.30 11.39
C PRO A 596 -41.85 18.27 12.42
N GLU A 597 -41.94 17.93 13.70
CA GLU A 597 -41.36 18.68 14.81
C GLU A 597 -39.82 18.63 14.79
N ALA A 598 -39.24 17.43 14.63
CA ALA A 598 -37.79 17.26 14.54
C ALA A 598 -37.21 17.86 13.26
N GLN A 599 -37.92 17.77 12.13
CA GLN A 599 -37.54 18.42 10.88
C GLN A 599 -37.51 19.94 11.03
N LYS A 600 -38.48 20.54 11.74
CA LYS A 600 -38.47 21.98 12.00
C LYS A 600 -37.33 22.41 12.93
N GLU A 601 -36.96 21.57 13.90
CA GLU A 601 -35.77 21.80 14.74
C GLU A 601 -34.47 21.69 13.92
N GLU A 602 -34.40 20.71 13.01
CA GLU A 602 -33.28 20.46 12.11
C GLU A 602 -33.10 21.57 11.06
N GLU A 603 -34.18 22.07 10.47
CA GLU A 603 -34.17 23.24 9.58
C GLU A 603 -33.68 24.48 10.34
N ALA A 604 -34.14 24.69 11.59
CA ALA A 604 -33.65 25.80 12.42
C ALA A 604 -32.16 25.66 12.78
N LYS A 605 -31.64 24.44 13.00
CA LYS A 605 -30.20 24.19 13.17
C LYS A 605 -29.42 24.54 11.90
N ARG A 606 -29.88 24.07 10.73
CA ARG A 606 -29.21 24.30 9.44
C ARG A 606 -29.08 25.77 9.09
N GLU A 607 -30.09 26.60 9.38
CA GLU A 607 -29.97 28.07 9.20
C GLU A 607 -28.93 28.70 10.14
N VAL A 608 -28.78 28.20 11.38
CA VAL A 608 -27.69 28.61 12.29
C VAL A 608 -26.32 28.13 11.77
N GLU A 609 -26.24 26.93 11.21
CA GLU A 609 -25.01 26.37 10.63
C GLU A 609 -24.55 27.13 9.38
N LYS A 610 -25.46 27.55 8.48
CA LYS A 610 -25.12 28.44 7.35
C LYS A 610 -24.39 29.70 7.82
N LEU A 611 -24.93 30.36 8.85
CA LEU A 611 -24.35 31.57 9.44
C LEU A 611 -23.03 31.31 10.18
N ALA A 612 -22.78 30.07 10.62
CA ALA A 612 -21.55 29.64 11.27
C ALA A 612 -20.42 29.27 10.29
N LYS A 613 -20.71 29.01 9.01
CA LYS A 613 -19.68 28.73 7.98
C LYS A 613 -18.73 29.92 7.79
N ASN A 614 -17.48 29.63 7.39
CA ASN A 614 -16.49 30.67 7.06
C ASN A 614 -16.85 31.40 5.75
N LYS A 615 -16.70 32.72 5.72
CA LYS A 615 -16.83 33.57 4.53
C LYS A 615 -15.50 34.29 4.35
N VAL A 616 -14.70 33.89 3.37
CA VAL A 616 -13.30 34.33 3.26
C VAL A 616 -13.09 35.14 1.98
N ILE A 617 -12.31 36.21 2.07
CA ILE A 617 -11.80 36.96 0.91
C ILE A 617 -10.27 36.78 0.83
N SER A 618 -9.77 36.27 -0.29
CA SER A 618 -8.36 35.98 -0.53
C SER A 618 -7.70 37.06 -1.39
N ILE A 619 -6.57 37.60 -0.93
CA ILE A 619 -5.81 38.67 -1.59
C ILE A 619 -4.38 38.19 -1.90
N ASP A 620 -3.99 38.25 -3.18
CA ASP A 620 -2.63 37.94 -3.66
C ASP A 620 -1.63 39.08 -3.42
N ALA A 621 -1.28 39.27 -2.14
CA ALA A 621 -0.27 40.23 -1.69
C ALA A 621 1.18 39.71 -1.85
N GLY A 622 1.39 38.55 -2.49
CA GLY A 622 2.71 37.99 -2.77
C GLY A 622 3.23 38.50 -4.11
N ARG A 623 2.42 38.37 -5.17
CA ARG A 623 2.79 38.89 -6.51
C ARG A 623 2.83 40.42 -6.51
N LYS A 624 1.83 41.07 -5.94
CA LYS A 624 1.65 42.54 -5.91
C LYS A 624 1.80 43.11 -4.49
N TYR A 625 2.38 44.31 -4.36
CA TYR A 625 2.39 45.02 -3.09
C TYR A 625 1.07 45.76 -2.84
N PHE A 626 0.52 45.59 -1.64
CA PHE A 626 -0.62 46.35 -1.12
C PHE A 626 -0.15 47.12 0.13
N THR A 627 -0.56 48.38 0.28
CA THR A 627 -0.27 49.14 1.51
C THR A 627 -1.11 48.64 2.67
N LEU A 628 -0.65 48.87 3.90
CA LEU A 628 -1.44 48.61 5.10
C LEU A 628 -2.84 49.26 5.03
N ASP A 629 -2.95 50.49 4.52
CA ASP A 629 -4.23 51.19 4.38
C ASP A 629 -5.17 50.57 3.33
N GLN A 630 -4.64 49.99 2.24
CA GLN A 630 -5.46 49.22 1.29
C GLN A 630 -5.99 47.94 1.95
N LEU A 631 -5.15 47.22 2.69
CA LEU A 631 -5.56 46.01 3.40
C LEU A 631 -6.57 46.32 4.52
N LYS A 632 -6.41 47.45 5.24
CA LYS A 632 -7.41 47.96 6.19
C LYS A 632 -8.76 48.26 5.52
N ARG A 633 -8.79 48.91 4.35
CA ARG A 633 -10.05 49.16 3.62
C ARG A 633 -10.72 47.87 3.13
N ILE A 634 -9.95 46.84 2.76
CA ILE A 634 -10.48 45.51 2.45
C ILE A 634 -11.07 44.84 3.71
N VAL A 635 -10.40 44.95 4.86
CA VAL A 635 -10.93 44.50 6.18
C VAL A 635 -12.22 45.23 6.56
N ASP A 636 -12.30 46.55 6.33
CA ASP A 636 -13.51 47.34 6.56
C ASP A 636 -14.68 46.86 5.69
N LYS A 637 -14.45 46.64 4.38
CA LYS A 637 -15.49 46.13 3.48
C LYS A 637 -15.87 44.68 3.80
N ALA A 638 -14.92 43.85 4.24
CA ALA A 638 -15.18 42.49 4.71
C ALA A 638 -16.10 42.49 5.94
N SER A 639 -15.85 43.38 6.91
CA SER A 639 -16.68 43.57 8.11
C SER A 639 -18.06 44.14 7.80
N GLU A 640 -18.15 45.15 6.92
CA GLU A 640 -19.40 45.76 6.46
C GLU A 640 -20.37 44.74 5.82
N LEU A 641 -19.83 43.80 5.05
CA LEU A 641 -20.58 42.76 4.34
C LEU A 641 -20.79 41.47 5.17
N GLY A 642 -20.09 41.29 6.30
CA GLY A 642 -20.23 40.12 7.17
C GLY A 642 -19.41 38.89 6.75
N TYR A 643 -18.25 39.10 6.12
CA TYR A 643 -17.21 38.07 5.98
C TYR A 643 -16.70 37.63 7.38
N SER A 644 -16.01 36.49 7.47
CA SER A 644 -15.38 36.01 8.71
C SER A 644 -13.87 36.23 8.73
N ASP A 645 -13.18 36.11 7.57
CA ASP A 645 -11.72 36.14 7.51
C ASP A 645 -11.20 36.77 6.21
N VAL A 646 -10.02 37.39 6.27
CA VAL A 646 -9.21 37.75 5.10
C VAL A 646 -8.06 36.74 4.98
N HIS A 647 -8.00 36.03 3.85
CA HIS A 647 -6.85 35.20 3.49
C HIS A 647 -5.83 36.05 2.74
N LEU A 648 -4.58 36.05 3.19
CA LEU A 648 -3.55 36.95 2.72
C LEU A 648 -2.33 36.15 2.27
N LEU A 649 -2.18 35.98 0.96
CA LEU A 649 -0.97 35.38 0.39
C LEU A 649 0.17 36.38 0.51
N LEU A 650 1.09 36.12 1.43
CA LEU A 650 2.28 36.93 1.67
C LEU A 650 3.50 36.39 0.90
N GLY A 651 3.49 35.09 0.61
CA GLY A 651 4.43 34.39 -0.26
C GLY A 651 3.67 33.66 -1.38
N ASN A 652 3.80 34.15 -2.61
CA ASN A 652 3.19 33.60 -3.82
C ASN A 652 3.87 34.21 -5.05
N ASP A 653 4.76 33.45 -5.69
CA ASP A 653 5.88 33.86 -6.55
C ASP A 653 6.82 34.90 -5.87
N GLY A 654 6.31 36.08 -5.51
CA GLY A 654 6.99 37.07 -4.65
C GLY A 654 6.80 36.79 -3.16
N LEU A 655 7.65 37.39 -2.30
CA LEU A 655 7.53 37.29 -0.83
C LEU A 655 7.56 38.69 -0.19
N ARG A 656 6.39 39.19 0.18
CA ARG A 656 6.17 40.60 0.57
C ARG A 656 5.87 40.79 2.05
N PHE A 657 6.44 39.96 2.90
CA PHE A 657 6.42 40.12 4.35
C PHE A 657 7.82 39.87 4.92
N LEU A 658 8.26 40.71 5.85
CA LEU A 658 9.54 40.57 6.55
C LEU A 658 9.36 40.76 8.06
N LEU A 659 9.87 39.79 8.83
CA LEU A 659 9.95 39.86 10.29
C LEU A 659 11.12 40.73 10.75
N ASP A 660 11.08 41.20 12.00
CA ASP A 660 12.14 42.04 12.55
C ASP A 660 13.43 41.25 12.78
N ASP A 661 13.31 39.96 13.15
CA ASP A 661 14.35 38.96 13.01
C ASP A 661 14.01 37.99 11.87
N MET A 662 14.92 37.82 10.91
CA MET A 662 14.87 36.83 9.83
C MET A 662 16.01 35.81 9.92
N THR A 663 16.66 35.66 11.08
CA THR A 663 17.72 34.67 11.29
C THR A 663 17.15 33.26 11.11
N ILE A 664 17.77 32.47 10.23
CA ILE A 664 17.41 31.07 9.94
C ILE A 664 18.57 30.17 10.35
N THR A 665 18.30 29.08 11.05
CA THR A 665 19.28 28.00 11.28
C THR A 665 18.76 26.73 10.63
N ALA A 666 19.49 26.23 9.62
CA ALA A 666 19.16 25.01 8.88
C ALA A 666 20.45 24.35 8.38
N ASN A 667 20.47 23.02 8.26
CA ASN A 667 21.61 22.26 7.72
C ASN A 667 22.94 22.52 8.46
N GLY A 668 22.90 22.79 9.77
CA GLY A 668 24.07 23.15 10.58
C GLY A 668 24.61 24.58 10.35
N LYS A 669 23.98 25.37 9.48
CA LYS A 669 24.37 26.74 9.13
C LYS A 669 23.35 27.74 9.66
N THR A 670 23.82 28.84 10.25
CA THR A 670 22.99 30.00 10.57
C THR A 670 23.18 31.09 9.51
N TYR A 671 22.07 31.57 8.98
CA TYR A 671 21.96 32.65 8.01
C TYR A 671 21.51 33.91 8.76
N ALA A 672 22.29 34.99 8.67
CA ALA A 672 22.02 36.20 9.45
C ALA A 672 20.77 36.94 8.96
N SER A 673 20.02 37.54 9.90
CA SER A 673 18.78 38.28 9.66
C SER A 673 18.85 39.25 8.46
N ASP A 674 19.90 40.08 8.40
CA ASP A 674 20.03 41.11 7.36
C ASP A 674 20.39 40.53 5.99
N ASP A 675 21.17 39.45 5.93
CA ASP A 675 21.44 38.73 4.68
C ASP A 675 20.17 38.06 4.14
N VAL A 676 19.36 37.43 5.02
CA VAL A 676 18.08 36.81 4.65
C VAL A 676 17.07 37.86 4.18
N LYS A 677 16.93 38.99 4.88
CA LYS A 677 16.09 40.13 4.44
C LYS A 677 16.53 40.63 3.08
N LYS A 678 17.83 40.89 2.89
CA LYS A 678 18.40 41.37 1.63
C LYS A 678 18.16 40.38 0.49
N ALA A 679 18.37 39.09 0.72
CA ALA A 679 18.14 38.05 -0.27
C ALA A 679 16.66 37.98 -0.71
N ILE A 680 15.71 38.07 0.23
CA ILE A 680 14.27 38.10 -0.04
C ILE A 680 13.85 39.38 -0.77
N ILE A 681 14.44 40.53 -0.44
CA ILE A 681 14.23 41.80 -1.15
C ILE A 681 14.74 41.71 -2.58
N GLU A 682 15.96 41.20 -2.80
CA GLU A 682 16.53 41.01 -4.14
C GLU A 682 15.71 40.03 -4.98
N GLY A 683 15.25 38.91 -4.38
CA GLY A 683 14.37 37.94 -5.05
C GLY A 683 13.00 38.52 -5.41
N THR A 684 12.35 39.24 -4.49
CA THR A 684 11.03 39.85 -4.73
C THR A 684 11.09 40.93 -5.80
N LYS A 685 12.16 41.73 -5.84
CA LYS A 685 12.40 42.71 -6.93
C LYS A 685 12.78 42.03 -8.25
N ALA A 686 13.44 40.87 -8.22
CA ALA A 686 13.72 40.07 -9.41
C ALA A 686 12.47 39.42 -10.00
N TYR A 687 11.45 39.12 -9.18
CA TYR A 687 10.10 38.80 -9.66
C TYR A 687 9.40 40.06 -10.18
N TYR A 688 9.06 41.00 -9.28
CA TYR A 688 8.46 42.28 -9.63
C TYR A 688 8.77 43.39 -8.61
N ASP A 689 9.65 44.31 -9.02
CA ASP A 689 9.92 45.57 -8.32
C ASP A 689 8.72 46.54 -8.46
N ASP A 690 7.73 46.37 -7.59
CA ASP A 690 6.49 47.17 -7.57
C ASP A 690 6.80 48.61 -7.12
N PRO A 691 6.44 49.65 -7.91
CA PRO A 691 6.74 51.05 -7.58
C PRO A 691 6.02 51.55 -6.32
N ASN A 692 5.00 50.83 -5.83
CA ASN A 692 4.23 51.22 -4.64
C ASN A 692 4.85 50.71 -3.33
N GLY A 693 5.77 49.74 -3.39
CA GLY A 693 6.43 49.18 -2.21
C GLY A 693 7.04 47.79 -2.44
N THR A 694 7.87 47.33 -1.51
CA THR A 694 8.56 46.03 -1.63
C THR A 694 7.88 44.95 -0.80
N ALA A 695 7.83 45.11 0.51
CA ALA A 695 7.29 44.16 1.48
C ALA A 695 6.73 44.90 2.71
N LEU A 696 5.72 44.32 3.36
CA LEU A 696 5.19 44.75 4.64
C LEU A 696 6.15 44.36 5.78
N THR A 697 6.20 45.18 6.82
CA THR A 697 6.97 44.96 8.05
C THR A 697 6.20 44.14 9.09
N GLN A 698 6.92 43.60 10.07
CA GLN A 698 6.36 42.93 11.24
C GLN A 698 5.34 43.82 12.00
N ALA A 699 5.61 45.12 12.10
CA ALA A 699 4.73 46.09 12.74
C ALA A 699 3.41 46.25 11.96
N GLU A 700 3.47 46.47 10.64
CA GLU A 700 2.28 46.66 9.80
C GLU A 700 1.37 45.42 9.78
N VAL A 701 1.94 44.21 9.72
CA VAL A 701 1.13 42.97 9.79
C VAL A 701 0.56 42.74 11.19
N THR A 702 1.28 43.12 12.25
CA THR A 702 0.72 43.08 13.63
C THR A 702 -0.46 44.04 13.75
N GLU A 703 -0.32 45.28 13.27
CA GLU A 703 -1.39 46.28 13.25
C GLU A 703 -2.58 45.83 12.40
N LEU A 704 -2.35 45.15 11.27
CA LEU A 704 -3.42 44.58 10.43
C LEU A 704 -4.19 43.47 11.16
N ILE A 705 -3.51 42.58 11.89
CA ILE A 705 -4.17 41.54 12.70
C ILE A 705 -5.02 42.17 13.79
N GLU A 706 -4.50 43.18 14.50
CA GLU A 706 -5.23 43.89 15.56
C GLU A 706 -6.42 44.68 14.99
N TYR A 707 -6.26 45.33 13.84
CA TYR A 707 -7.34 46.04 13.16
C TYR A 707 -8.43 45.08 12.68
N ALA A 708 -8.08 43.98 12.02
CA ALA A 708 -9.02 42.94 11.61
C ALA A 708 -9.79 42.37 12.80
N LYS A 709 -9.10 42.03 13.88
CA LYS A 709 -9.70 41.56 15.13
C LYS A 709 -10.64 42.59 15.77
N SER A 710 -10.36 43.89 15.65
CA SER A 710 -11.26 44.97 16.11
C SER A 710 -12.55 45.12 15.28
N LYS A 711 -12.61 44.44 14.12
CA LYS A 711 -13.72 44.43 13.16
C LYS A 711 -14.44 43.08 13.09
N ASP A 712 -14.17 42.19 14.06
CA ASP A 712 -14.60 40.78 14.09
C ASP A 712 -14.10 39.92 12.90
N ILE A 713 -13.04 40.35 12.20
CA ILE A 713 -12.43 39.67 11.05
C ILE A 713 -11.16 38.91 11.47
N GLY A 714 -11.05 37.64 11.10
CA GLY A 714 -9.82 36.85 11.20
C GLY A 714 -8.83 37.13 10.06
N LEU A 715 -7.56 36.80 10.26
CA LEU A 715 -6.54 36.79 9.21
C LEU A 715 -6.03 35.36 9.00
N ILE A 716 -5.97 34.90 7.75
CA ILE A 716 -5.39 33.61 7.37
C ILE A 716 -4.14 33.90 6.53
N PRO A 717 -2.93 33.89 7.11
CA PRO A 717 -1.69 34.03 6.37
C PRO A 717 -1.45 32.82 5.46
N ALA A 718 -0.92 33.08 4.27
CA ALA A 718 -0.48 32.05 3.34
C ALA A 718 0.94 32.30 2.81
N ILE A 719 1.75 31.24 2.81
CA ILE A 719 3.11 31.19 2.24
C ILE A 719 3.18 29.94 1.36
N ASN A 720 3.08 30.10 0.05
CA ASN A 720 3.06 28.97 -0.88
C ASN A 720 4.42 28.26 -0.97
N SER A 721 4.38 26.93 -0.90
CA SER A 721 5.49 26.03 -1.18
C SER A 721 4.98 24.62 -1.52
N PRO A 722 5.74 23.74 -2.19
CA PRO A 722 7.04 23.98 -2.81
C PRO A 722 6.94 24.57 -4.24
N GLY A 723 5.74 24.86 -4.74
CA GLY A 723 5.49 25.71 -5.91
C GLY A 723 5.28 27.20 -5.54
N HIS A 724 5.19 28.07 -6.55
CA HIS A 724 5.03 29.53 -6.40
C HIS A 724 6.10 30.22 -5.53
N MET A 725 7.36 29.89 -5.78
CA MET A 725 8.53 30.25 -4.95
C MET A 725 9.57 31.19 -5.60
N ASP A 726 9.34 31.81 -6.76
CA ASP A 726 10.35 32.54 -7.55
C ASP A 726 11.32 33.42 -6.72
N ALA A 727 10.78 34.28 -5.85
CA ALA A 727 11.57 35.16 -4.99
C ALA A 727 12.34 34.40 -3.89
N MET A 728 11.78 33.33 -3.34
CA MET A 728 12.47 32.47 -2.38
C MET A 728 13.60 31.67 -3.03
N LEU A 729 13.43 31.21 -4.27
CA LEU A 729 14.46 30.47 -5.01
C LEU A 729 15.66 31.37 -5.32
N VAL A 730 15.42 32.61 -5.78
CA VAL A 730 16.48 33.62 -5.93
C VAL A 730 17.12 33.97 -4.58
N ALA A 731 16.34 34.06 -3.49
CA ALA A 731 16.89 34.30 -2.17
C ALA A 731 17.80 33.15 -1.68
N MET A 732 17.42 31.90 -1.93
CA MET A 732 18.24 30.72 -1.61
C MET A 732 19.59 30.74 -2.35
N GLU A 733 19.60 31.03 -3.66
CA GLU A 733 20.84 31.21 -4.43
C GLU A 733 21.74 32.30 -3.84
N LYS A 734 21.17 33.44 -3.45
CA LYS A 734 21.89 34.58 -2.84
C LYS A 734 22.49 34.24 -1.48
N LEU A 735 21.86 33.34 -0.73
CA LEU A 735 22.33 32.81 0.56
C LEU A 735 23.33 31.62 0.40
N GLY A 736 23.65 31.25 -0.84
CA GLY A 736 24.65 30.25 -1.20
C GLY A 736 24.12 28.82 -1.29
N ILE A 737 22.81 28.60 -1.15
CA ILE A 737 22.17 27.30 -1.38
C ILE A 737 22.21 27.03 -2.88
N LYS A 738 22.80 25.90 -3.28
CA LYS A 738 23.06 25.60 -4.70
C LYS A 738 21.88 24.88 -5.32
N ASN A 739 21.50 25.29 -6.54
CA ASN A 739 20.46 24.66 -7.36
C ASN A 739 19.15 24.37 -6.58
N PRO A 740 18.52 25.37 -5.93
CA PRO A 740 17.29 25.14 -5.16
C PRO A 740 16.08 24.77 -6.03
N GLN A 741 16.13 24.99 -7.35
CA GLN A 741 15.01 24.79 -8.27
C GLN A 741 14.90 23.37 -8.81
N ALA A 742 13.66 22.86 -8.97
CA ALA A 742 13.39 21.59 -9.62
C ALA A 742 13.85 21.58 -11.09
N HIS A 743 14.41 20.46 -11.55
CA HIS A 743 14.76 20.25 -12.96
C HIS A 743 14.05 19.02 -13.55
N PHE A 744 13.27 19.24 -14.60
CA PHE A 744 12.61 18.17 -15.38
C PHE A 744 12.99 18.30 -16.85
N ASP A 745 12.10 18.80 -17.71
CA ASP A 745 12.43 19.08 -19.13
C ASP A 745 13.35 20.33 -19.25
N LYS A 746 13.39 21.15 -18.18
CA LYS A 746 14.27 22.30 -17.96
C LYS A 746 14.26 22.66 -16.46
N VAL A 747 15.05 23.68 -16.09
CA VAL A 747 15.03 24.32 -14.75
C VAL A 747 13.68 25.05 -14.54
N SER A 748 13.01 24.79 -13.42
CA SER A 748 11.85 25.56 -12.95
C SER A 748 12.26 26.95 -12.46
N LYS A 749 11.38 27.93 -12.63
CA LYS A 749 11.52 29.25 -11.99
C LYS A 749 10.72 29.36 -10.70
N THR A 750 9.69 28.53 -10.55
CA THR A 750 8.65 28.68 -9.53
C THR A 750 8.69 27.60 -8.45
N THR A 751 9.41 26.49 -8.68
CA THR A 751 9.29 25.27 -7.85
C THR A 751 10.64 24.79 -7.32
N MET A 752 10.68 24.47 -6.02
CA MET A 752 11.85 23.91 -5.34
C MET A 752 12.08 22.42 -5.68
N ASP A 753 13.35 21.99 -5.77
CA ASP A 753 13.68 20.57 -5.93
C ASP A 753 13.50 19.80 -4.61
N LEU A 754 12.56 18.85 -4.59
CA LEU A 754 12.34 17.92 -3.46
C LEU A 754 13.48 16.89 -3.27
N LYS A 755 14.49 16.85 -4.15
CA LYS A 755 15.76 16.16 -3.89
C LYS A 755 16.78 17.03 -3.14
N ASN A 756 16.63 18.35 -3.15
CA ASN A 756 17.57 19.27 -2.53
C ASN A 756 17.24 19.46 -1.05
N GLU A 757 17.86 18.64 -0.21
CA GLU A 757 17.63 18.65 1.24
C GLU A 757 18.13 19.94 1.91
N GLU A 758 19.14 20.62 1.37
CA GLU A 758 19.57 21.94 1.86
C GLU A 758 18.43 22.97 1.69
N ALA A 759 17.85 23.04 0.50
CA ALA A 759 16.74 23.92 0.16
C ALA A 759 15.47 23.57 0.95
N MET A 760 15.07 22.30 0.99
CA MET A 760 13.88 21.86 1.74
C MET A 760 13.96 22.23 3.23
N ASN A 761 15.10 22.01 3.87
CA ASN A 761 15.27 22.32 5.29
C ASN A 761 15.32 23.84 5.54
N PHE A 762 15.91 24.63 4.64
CA PHE A 762 15.86 26.09 4.72
C PHE A 762 14.42 26.61 4.60
N VAL A 763 13.64 26.08 3.66
CA VAL A 763 12.23 26.48 3.45
C VAL A 763 11.35 26.04 4.62
N LYS A 764 11.50 24.81 5.13
CA LYS A 764 10.82 24.34 6.36
C LYS A 764 11.11 25.30 7.53
N ALA A 765 12.38 25.67 7.75
CA ALA A 765 12.75 26.61 8.81
C ALA A 765 12.19 28.03 8.60
N LEU A 766 12.17 28.54 7.37
CA LEU A 766 11.60 29.85 7.03
C LEU A 766 10.09 29.90 7.24
N ILE A 767 9.35 28.88 6.78
CA ILE A 767 7.90 28.75 6.99
C ILE A 767 7.60 28.58 8.49
N GLY A 768 8.40 27.77 9.20
CA GLY A 768 8.31 27.62 10.65
C GLY A 768 8.42 28.95 11.39
N LYS A 769 9.35 29.83 10.99
CA LYS A 769 9.51 31.16 11.58
C LYS A 769 8.30 32.08 11.35
N TYR A 770 7.65 31.99 10.19
CA TYR A 770 6.37 32.67 9.98
C TYR A 770 5.24 32.06 10.82
N MET A 771 5.18 30.73 10.93
CA MET A 771 4.22 30.08 11.83
C MET A 771 4.45 30.47 13.30
N ASP A 772 5.70 30.61 13.76
CA ASP A 772 6.04 31.13 15.10
C ASP A 772 5.52 32.57 15.29
N PHE A 773 5.61 33.42 14.27
CA PHE A 773 5.06 34.78 14.32
C PHE A 773 3.52 34.77 14.39
N PHE A 774 2.83 33.95 13.60
CA PHE A 774 1.36 33.93 13.56
C PHE A 774 0.71 33.11 14.70
N ALA A 775 1.48 32.25 15.39
CA ALA A 775 1.02 31.49 16.55
C ALA A 775 0.37 32.38 17.62
N GLY A 776 -0.81 31.97 18.08
CA GLY A 776 -1.64 32.72 19.05
C GLY A 776 -2.25 34.03 18.52
N LYS A 777 -1.94 34.44 17.28
CA LYS A 777 -2.48 35.65 16.64
C LYS A 777 -3.54 35.32 15.59
N THR A 778 -3.36 34.22 14.86
CA THR A 778 -4.32 33.68 13.89
C THR A 778 -4.74 32.26 14.26
N LYS A 779 -5.75 31.73 13.55
CA LYS A 779 -6.27 30.36 13.77
C LYS A 779 -5.75 29.35 12.76
N ILE A 780 -5.58 29.77 11.51
CA ILE A 780 -5.27 28.94 10.34
C ILE A 780 -3.97 29.47 9.72
N PHE A 781 -3.15 28.57 9.16
CA PHE A 781 -2.00 28.92 8.33
C PHE A 781 -2.01 28.07 7.05
N ASN A 782 -1.98 28.72 5.89
CA ASN A 782 -1.93 28.03 4.60
C ASN A 782 -0.48 27.91 4.08
N PHE A 783 -0.03 26.71 3.74
CA PHE A 783 1.34 26.44 3.28
C PHE A 783 1.44 26.09 1.77
N GLY A 784 0.35 26.25 1.01
CA GLY A 784 0.32 26.17 -0.45
C GLY A 784 0.08 24.76 -1.00
N THR A 785 1.10 24.18 -1.62
CA THR A 785 1.10 22.89 -2.35
C THR A 785 0.33 22.81 -3.67
N ASP A 786 0.06 23.96 -4.29
CA ASP A 786 -0.47 24.14 -5.64
C ASP A 786 0.60 24.11 -6.76
N GLU A 787 0.15 23.91 -8.00
CA GLU A 787 0.87 24.07 -9.29
C GLU A 787 2.34 23.54 -9.41
N TYR A 788 2.70 22.47 -8.70
CA TYR A 788 4.08 21.94 -8.68
C TYR A 788 4.72 21.78 -10.07
N ALA A 789 5.82 22.49 -10.31
CA ALA A 789 6.68 22.43 -11.49
C ALA A 789 5.99 22.58 -12.85
N ASN A 790 4.76 23.11 -12.89
CA ASN A 790 3.99 23.28 -14.13
C ASN A 790 4.68 24.19 -15.18
N ASP A 791 5.64 25.02 -14.75
CA ASP A 791 6.44 25.84 -15.66
C ASP A 791 7.56 25.03 -16.36
N ALA A 792 8.01 23.93 -15.75
CA ALA A 792 9.23 23.17 -16.05
C ALA A 792 9.02 21.87 -16.84
N THR A 793 7.76 21.46 -17.03
CA THR A 793 7.37 20.19 -17.66
C THR A 793 6.50 20.39 -18.90
N SER A 794 6.56 19.43 -19.84
CA SER A 794 5.70 19.39 -21.02
C SER A 794 4.30 18.84 -20.73
N ALA A 795 4.19 17.94 -19.74
CA ALA A 795 2.95 17.55 -19.08
C ALA A 795 2.79 18.26 -17.71
N GLN A 796 1.87 17.78 -16.85
CA GLN A 796 1.68 18.23 -15.47
C GLN A 796 2.85 17.80 -14.56
N GLY A 797 3.35 18.67 -13.67
CA GLY A 797 4.48 18.32 -12.80
C GLY A 797 4.17 17.24 -11.74
N TRP A 798 2.90 17.08 -11.35
CA TRP A 798 2.44 15.97 -10.50
C TRP A 798 2.61 14.59 -11.14
N TYR A 799 2.47 14.48 -12.47
CA TYR A 799 2.82 13.26 -13.21
C TYR A 799 4.33 12.96 -13.11
N TYR A 800 5.17 14.00 -13.24
CA TYR A 800 6.62 13.88 -13.09
C TYR A 800 7.02 13.47 -11.66
N LEU A 801 6.33 13.96 -10.62
CA LEU A 801 6.55 13.51 -9.24
C LEU A 801 6.28 12.00 -9.06
N LYS A 802 5.25 11.44 -9.69
CA LYS A 802 5.03 9.98 -9.68
C LYS A 802 6.08 9.24 -10.52
N TRP A 803 6.35 9.71 -11.74
CA TRP A 803 7.31 9.09 -12.66
C TRP A 803 8.73 8.98 -12.08
N TYR A 804 9.21 10.03 -11.42
CA TYR A 804 10.52 10.08 -10.76
C TYR A 804 10.51 9.62 -9.30
N GLN A 805 9.42 8.98 -8.83
CA GLN A 805 9.24 8.46 -7.46
C GLN A 805 9.40 9.49 -6.32
N LEU A 806 9.21 10.79 -6.63
CA LEU A 806 9.30 11.90 -5.69
C LEU A 806 7.99 12.20 -4.96
N TYR A 807 6.86 11.62 -5.38
CA TYR A 807 5.55 11.88 -4.77
C TYR A 807 5.50 11.51 -3.27
N GLY A 808 6.30 10.52 -2.83
CA GLY A 808 6.51 10.22 -1.41
C GLY A 808 7.20 11.35 -0.64
N LYS A 809 8.29 11.92 -1.18
CA LYS A 809 8.96 13.09 -0.58
C LYS A 809 8.07 14.34 -0.57
N PHE A 810 7.19 14.51 -1.56
CA PHE A 810 6.18 15.57 -1.53
C PHE A 810 5.20 15.40 -0.36
N ALA A 811 4.66 14.19 -0.15
CA ALA A 811 3.77 13.92 0.97
C ALA A 811 4.46 14.09 2.33
N GLU A 812 5.71 13.62 2.47
CA GLU A 812 6.54 13.85 3.65
C GLU A 812 6.76 15.36 3.92
N TYR A 813 7.06 16.15 2.89
CA TYR A 813 7.21 17.59 2.98
C TYR A 813 5.92 18.28 3.46
N ALA A 814 4.79 18.00 2.82
CA ALA A 814 3.49 18.56 3.18
C ALA A 814 3.06 18.18 4.60
N ASN A 815 3.23 16.90 4.98
CA ASN A 815 2.94 16.41 6.33
C ASN A 815 3.86 17.05 7.38
N THR A 816 5.13 17.35 7.04
CA THR A 816 6.02 18.09 7.95
C THR A 816 5.46 19.48 8.25
N LEU A 817 5.03 20.23 7.24
CA LEU A 817 4.46 21.56 7.43
C LEU A 817 3.11 21.52 8.18
N ALA A 818 2.29 20.49 7.93
CA ALA A 818 1.06 20.27 8.68
C ALA A 818 1.31 20.00 10.16
N ALA A 819 2.31 19.17 10.50
CA ALA A 819 2.73 18.93 11.88
C ALA A 819 3.26 20.22 12.55
N MET A 820 4.15 20.95 11.87
CA MET A 820 4.72 22.21 12.36
C MET A 820 3.66 23.27 12.66
N ALA A 821 2.58 23.34 11.89
CA ALA A 821 1.44 24.20 12.20
C ALA A 821 0.71 23.76 13.48
N LYS A 822 0.40 22.46 13.62
CA LYS A 822 -0.33 21.91 14.77
C LYS A 822 0.44 22.03 16.09
N GLU A 823 1.77 21.85 16.07
CA GLU A 823 2.67 22.12 17.20
C GLU A 823 2.51 23.55 17.76
N ARG A 824 2.13 24.50 16.91
CA ARG A 824 1.98 25.93 17.22
C ARG A 824 0.53 26.34 17.51
N GLY A 825 -0.37 25.36 17.58
CA GLY A 825 -1.81 25.60 17.76
C GLY A 825 -2.51 26.19 16.52
N LEU A 826 -1.85 26.14 15.35
CA LEU A 826 -2.41 26.61 14.08
C LEU A 826 -3.07 25.44 13.34
N GLN A 827 -4.29 25.66 12.83
CA GLN A 827 -4.96 24.77 11.90
C GLN A 827 -4.21 24.77 10.56
N PRO A 828 -3.62 23.64 10.12
CA PRO A 828 -2.98 23.57 8.81
C PRO A 828 -4.00 23.68 7.66
N MET A 829 -3.62 24.35 6.57
CA MET A 829 -4.41 24.50 5.36
C MET A 829 -3.51 24.38 4.13
N ALA A 830 -4.04 23.82 3.03
CA ALA A 830 -3.31 23.64 1.78
C ALA A 830 -4.27 23.59 0.56
N PHE A 831 -3.78 23.93 -0.63
CA PHE A 831 -4.50 23.75 -1.89
C PHE A 831 -4.54 22.27 -2.32
N ASN A 832 -5.56 21.91 -3.10
CA ASN A 832 -5.90 20.50 -3.33
C ASN A 832 -5.05 19.75 -4.37
N ASP A 833 -4.18 20.41 -5.14
CA ASP A 833 -3.47 19.81 -6.28
C ASP A 833 -2.66 18.55 -5.93
N GLY A 834 -1.85 18.62 -4.89
CA GLY A 834 -0.94 17.53 -4.53
C GLY A 834 -1.58 16.37 -3.78
N PHE A 835 -2.79 16.54 -3.23
CA PHE A 835 -3.41 15.57 -2.33
C PHE A 835 -4.05 14.43 -3.12
N TYR A 836 -3.60 13.19 -2.89
CA TYR A 836 -4.11 11.95 -3.50
C TYR A 836 -4.30 11.99 -5.04
N TYR A 837 -3.34 12.58 -5.75
CA TYR A 837 -3.33 12.77 -7.21
C TYR A 837 -3.82 11.51 -7.98
N GLU A 838 -4.74 11.70 -8.92
CA GLU A 838 -5.50 10.66 -9.66
C GLU A 838 -6.47 9.78 -8.83
N ASP A 839 -6.93 10.19 -7.65
CA ASP A 839 -7.80 9.41 -6.76
C ASP A 839 -7.15 8.07 -6.31
N LYS A 840 -5.87 8.12 -5.89
CA LYS A 840 -5.06 6.94 -5.52
C LYS A 840 -4.42 7.04 -4.13
N ASP A 841 -4.40 5.92 -3.40
CA ASP A 841 -3.76 5.72 -2.09
C ASP A 841 -2.24 5.45 -2.19
N ASP A 842 -1.54 6.04 -3.17
CA ASP A 842 -0.11 5.81 -3.41
C ASP A 842 0.77 6.31 -2.24
N VAL A 843 0.26 7.27 -1.48
CA VAL A 843 0.84 7.91 -0.28
C VAL A 843 -0.29 8.26 0.70
N GLN A 844 0.05 8.71 1.91
CA GLN A 844 -0.93 9.22 2.87
C GLN A 844 -0.56 10.63 3.35
N PHE A 845 -1.58 11.46 3.51
CA PHE A 845 -1.46 12.85 3.96
C PHE A 845 -2.06 13.04 5.36
N ASP A 846 -1.62 14.08 6.05
CA ASP A 846 -2.13 14.44 7.38
C ASP A 846 -3.60 14.89 7.33
N LYS A 847 -4.48 14.12 7.98
CA LYS A 847 -5.93 14.28 7.90
C LYS A 847 -6.49 15.54 8.56
N ASP A 848 -5.69 16.24 9.36
CA ASP A 848 -6.13 17.48 9.97
C ASP A 848 -6.03 18.67 9.00
N VAL A 849 -5.40 18.54 7.83
CA VAL A 849 -5.25 19.64 6.86
C VAL A 849 -6.62 20.06 6.29
N LEU A 850 -6.94 21.34 6.41
CA LEU A 850 -8.10 21.95 5.74
C LEU A 850 -7.79 22.14 4.24
N ILE A 851 -8.56 21.50 3.37
CA ILE A 851 -8.30 21.55 1.93
C ILE A 851 -8.97 22.79 1.30
N SER A 852 -8.16 23.71 0.79
CA SER A 852 -8.56 24.82 -0.07
C SER A 852 -8.85 24.26 -1.47
N TYR A 853 -10.08 23.81 -1.70
CA TYR A 853 -10.43 23.10 -2.93
C TYR A 853 -10.88 24.09 -4.01
N TRP A 854 -10.07 24.25 -5.06
CA TRP A 854 -10.30 25.24 -6.12
C TRP A 854 -10.64 24.63 -7.49
N SER A 855 -10.15 23.42 -7.77
CA SER A 855 -10.32 22.76 -9.07
C SER A 855 -10.14 21.25 -8.98
N LYS A 856 -10.88 20.49 -9.80
CA LYS A 856 -10.55 19.08 -10.13
C LYS A 856 -9.51 19.00 -11.27
N GLY A 857 -9.15 20.14 -11.85
CA GLY A 857 -8.30 20.24 -13.02
C GLY A 857 -9.07 20.03 -14.33
N TRP A 858 -8.37 19.55 -15.35
CA TRP A 858 -8.86 19.41 -16.73
C TRP A 858 -8.23 18.18 -17.38
N TRP A 859 -8.53 17.92 -18.67
CA TRP A 859 -7.98 16.77 -19.37
C TRP A 859 -6.45 16.81 -19.41
N GLY A 860 -5.79 15.86 -18.74
CA GLY A 860 -4.33 15.83 -18.55
C GLY A 860 -3.82 16.57 -17.31
N TYR A 861 -4.72 17.05 -16.44
CA TYR A 861 -4.43 17.66 -15.14
C TYR A 861 -5.32 17.02 -14.07
N ASN A 862 -5.09 15.75 -13.75
CA ASN A 862 -6.07 14.88 -13.07
C ASN A 862 -5.97 14.96 -11.53
N LEU A 863 -6.45 16.06 -10.93
CA LEU A 863 -6.46 16.23 -9.48
C LEU A 863 -7.47 15.28 -8.80
N ALA A 864 -7.28 15.05 -7.50
CA ALA A 864 -8.22 14.24 -6.72
C ALA A 864 -9.61 14.88 -6.69
N SER A 865 -10.65 14.06 -6.80
CA SER A 865 -12.03 14.51 -6.68
C SER A 865 -12.40 14.87 -5.24
N PRO A 866 -13.32 15.83 -5.03
CA PRO A 866 -13.68 16.23 -3.67
C PRO A 866 -14.45 15.11 -2.96
N GLN A 867 -15.15 14.23 -3.69
CA GLN A 867 -15.74 13.00 -3.14
C GLN A 867 -14.66 12.04 -2.62
N TYR A 868 -13.57 11.85 -3.38
CA TYR A 868 -12.48 10.98 -2.95
C TYR A 868 -11.77 11.55 -1.71
N LEU A 869 -11.43 12.84 -1.70
CA LEU A 869 -10.85 13.49 -0.52
C LEU A 869 -11.79 13.43 0.70
N ALA A 870 -13.11 13.60 0.51
CA ALA A 870 -14.09 13.40 1.59
C ALA A 870 -14.07 11.97 2.14
N SER A 871 -13.93 10.96 1.27
CA SER A 871 -13.83 9.54 1.69
C SER A 871 -12.57 9.23 2.53
N LYS A 872 -11.53 10.08 2.47
CA LYS A 872 -10.34 9.97 3.34
C LYS A 872 -10.49 10.69 4.69
N GLY A 873 -11.53 11.52 4.84
CA GLY A 873 -11.88 12.27 6.05
C GLY A 873 -11.66 13.78 5.95
N TYR A 874 -11.26 14.33 4.80
CA TYR A 874 -10.94 15.75 4.66
C TYR A 874 -12.17 16.66 4.70
N LYS A 875 -11.95 17.88 5.19
CA LYS A 875 -12.91 19.00 5.15
C LYS A 875 -12.42 20.05 4.16
N PHE A 876 -13.35 20.82 3.59
CA PHE A 876 -13.06 21.76 2.51
C PHE A 876 -13.34 23.22 2.88
N LEU A 877 -12.45 24.11 2.48
CA LEU A 877 -12.79 25.51 2.21
C LEU A 877 -13.00 25.65 0.70
N ASN A 878 -14.24 25.94 0.29
CA ASN A 878 -14.60 26.00 -1.13
C ASN A 878 -13.96 27.22 -1.78
N THR A 879 -12.92 27.01 -2.58
CA THR A 879 -12.10 28.07 -3.20
C THR A 879 -12.37 28.12 -4.70
N ASN A 880 -13.63 27.94 -5.11
CA ASN A 880 -13.99 27.61 -6.48
C ASN A 880 -13.42 28.61 -7.51
N GLY A 881 -12.64 28.09 -8.48
CA GLY A 881 -12.00 28.88 -9.54
C GLY A 881 -12.96 29.70 -10.40
N ASP A 882 -14.25 29.34 -10.44
CA ASP A 882 -15.28 30.13 -11.13
C ASP A 882 -15.49 31.54 -10.53
N TRP A 883 -15.12 31.76 -9.25
CA TRP A 883 -15.21 33.07 -8.58
C TRP A 883 -13.93 33.91 -8.67
N TYR A 884 -12.89 33.42 -9.34
CA TYR A 884 -11.59 34.11 -9.38
C TYR A 884 -11.66 35.39 -10.22
N TYR A 885 -11.07 36.47 -9.69
CA TYR A 885 -10.75 37.69 -10.45
C TYR A 885 -9.24 37.93 -10.45
N VAL A 886 -8.66 38.09 -11.65
CA VAL A 886 -7.27 38.55 -11.83
C VAL A 886 -7.27 40.05 -12.09
N ILE A 887 -6.60 40.82 -11.23
CA ILE A 887 -6.59 42.29 -11.27
C ILE A 887 -6.16 42.81 -12.66
N GLY A 888 -6.96 43.72 -13.22
CA GLY A 888 -6.75 44.30 -14.54
C GLY A 888 -7.23 43.45 -15.73
N ASN A 889 -7.87 42.29 -15.50
CA ASN A 889 -8.54 41.53 -16.57
C ASN A 889 -10.03 41.93 -16.65
N HIS A 890 -10.45 42.47 -17.79
CA HIS A 890 -11.80 43.05 -17.95
C HIS A 890 -12.57 42.47 -19.13
N LYS A 891 -11.88 41.89 -20.12
CA LYS A 891 -12.52 41.39 -21.34
C LYS A 891 -12.99 39.95 -21.16
N GLN A 892 -14.04 39.56 -21.90
CA GLN A 892 -14.59 38.20 -21.83
C GLN A 892 -13.66 37.12 -22.40
N ASP A 893 -12.68 37.47 -23.24
CA ASP A 893 -11.64 36.57 -23.75
C ASP A 893 -10.42 36.42 -22.82
N GLU A 894 -10.31 37.25 -21.78
CA GLU A 894 -9.28 37.10 -20.75
C GLU A 894 -9.65 36.01 -19.73
N ALA A 895 -8.63 35.44 -19.08
CA ALA A 895 -8.80 34.51 -17.97
C ALA A 895 -9.25 35.28 -16.72
N TYR A 896 -10.22 34.74 -15.97
CA TYR A 896 -10.68 35.29 -14.68
C TYR A 896 -10.97 36.81 -14.68
N PRO A 897 -11.78 37.35 -15.62
CA PRO A 897 -12.13 38.77 -15.66
C PRO A 897 -13.26 39.09 -14.67
N LEU A 898 -13.27 40.33 -14.15
CA LEU A 898 -14.19 40.79 -13.11
C LEU A 898 -15.66 40.43 -13.39
N SER A 899 -16.11 40.68 -14.63
CA SER A 899 -17.49 40.44 -15.05
C SER A 899 -17.93 38.98 -14.94
N LYS A 900 -17.04 38.01 -15.20
CA LYS A 900 -17.34 36.58 -15.00
C LYS A 900 -17.34 36.21 -13.52
N ALA A 901 -16.45 36.77 -12.71
CA ALA A 901 -16.43 36.52 -11.27
C ALA A 901 -17.73 37.01 -10.59
N VAL A 902 -18.18 38.22 -10.96
CA VAL A 902 -19.47 38.79 -10.52
C VAL A 902 -20.64 37.91 -11.00
N GLU A 903 -20.67 37.54 -12.28
CA GLU A 903 -21.71 36.67 -12.86
C GLU A 903 -21.77 35.28 -12.19
N ASN A 904 -20.61 34.65 -11.94
CA ASN A 904 -20.51 33.34 -11.33
C ASN A 904 -20.82 33.35 -9.83
N SER A 905 -20.60 34.47 -9.14
CA SER A 905 -20.99 34.62 -7.71
C SER A 905 -22.49 34.42 -7.48
N GLY A 906 -23.32 34.67 -8.50
CA GLY A 906 -24.77 34.42 -8.50
C GLY A 906 -25.23 33.14 -9.18
N LYS A 907 -24.32 32.36 -9.77
CA LYS A 907 -24.64 31.08 -10.47
C LYS A 907 -24.11 29.84 -9.78
N VAL A 908 -22.98 29.95 -9.08
CA VAL A 908 -22.32 28.85 -8.38
C VAL A 908 -22.70 28.92 -6.91
N PRO A 909 -23.46 27.93 -6.37
CA PRO A 909 -23.91 27.95 -4.98
C PRO A 909 -22.73 27.94 -3.99
N PHE A 910 -22.91 28.59 -2.83
CA PHE A 910 -21.89 28.70 -1.77
C PHE A 910 -21.15 27.39 -1.45
N ASN A 911 -21.87 26.27 -1.28
CA ASN A 911 -21.27 24.96 -0.94
C ASN A 911 -20.70 24.18 -2.16
N GLN A 912 -20.92 24.64 -3.40
CA GLN A 912 -20.56 23.91 -4.61
C GLN A 912 -19.05 23.96 -4.89
N LEU A 913 -18.36 22.88 -4.50
CA LEU A 913 -16.96 22.64 -4.83
C LEU A 913 -16.77 22.53 -6.36
N ALA A 914 -15.60 22.92 -6.85
CA ALA A 914 -15.30 22.89 -8.28
C ALA A 914 -15.50 21.49 -8.90
N SER A 915 -16.09 21.46 -10.10
CA SER A 915 -16.50 20.23 -10.81
C SER A 915 -17.53 19.35 -10.08
N THR A 916 -18.28 19.91 -9.12
CA THR A 916 -19.48 19.28 -8.53
C THR A 916 -20.74 20.07 -8.90
N LYS A 917 -21.92 19.52 -8.56
CA LYS A 917 -23.20 20.21 -8.70
C LYS A 917 -24.01 20.09 -7.41
N TYR A 918 -24.38 21.21 -6.82
CA TYR A 918 -25.14 21.26 -5.58
C TYR A 918 -26.65 21.41 -5.87
N PRO A 919 -27.57 20.78 -5.12
CA PRO A 919 -27.35 19.90 -3.96
C PRO A 919 -27.21 18.40 -4.32
N GLU A 920 -27.00 18.05 -5.59
CA GLU A 920 -26.82 16.65 -6.04
C GLU A 920 -25.57 15.99 -5.42
N VAL A 921 -24.58 16.81 -5.08
CA VAL A 921 -23.40 16.48 -4.28
C VAL A 921 -23.36 17.45 -3.11
N ASP A 922 -23.47 16.93 -1.89
CA ASP A 922 -23.16 17.65 -0.65
C ASP A 922 -21.96 16.99 0.05
N LEU A 923 -21.06 17.80 0.58
CA LEU A 923 -19.72 17.41 1.04
C LEU A 923 -19.28 18.31 2.22
N PRO A 924 -18.31 17.88 3.06
CA PRO A 924 -17.95 18.55 4.32
C PRO A 924 -17.21 19.90 4.14
N THR A 925 -17.92 20.88 3.59
CA THR A 925 -17.47 22.24 3.32
C THR A 925 -17.71 23.14 4.53
N VAL A 926 -16.64 23.63 5.16
CA VAL A 926 -16.69 24.50 6.35
C VAL A 926 -17.01 25.96 6.02
N GLY A 927 -16.92 26.34 4.75
CA GLY A 927 -17.11 27.69 4.27
C GLY A 927 -16.49 27.88 2.88
N SER A 928 -16.48 29.12 2.40
CA SER A 928 -16.13 29.45 1.02
C SER A 928 -15.24 30.68 0.93
N MET A 929 -14.38 30.71 -0.09
CA MET A 929 -13.34 31.71 -0.29
C MET A 929 -13.41 32.30 -1.70
N LEU A 930 -13.77 33.58 -1.76
CA LEU A 930 -13.65 34.43 -2.94
C LEU A 930 -12.17 34.84 -3.11
N SER A 931 -11.63 34.90 -4.34
CA SER A 931 -10.19 35.13 -4.55
C SER A 931 -9.85 36.19 -5.59
N ILE A 932 -9.00 37.13 -5.18
CA ILE A 932 -8.43 38.22 -5.96
C ILE A 932 -6.95 37.94 -6.21
N TRP A 933 -6.59 37.69 -7.47
CA TRP A 933 -5.27 37.26 -7.90
C TRP A 933 -4.51 38.37 -8.65
N ALA A 934 -3.18 38.34 -8.57
CA ALA A 934 -2.31 39.37 -9.12
C ALA A 934 -1.29 38.80 -10.14
N ASP A 935 -1.71 37.82 -10.96
CA ASP A 935 -0.94 37.24 -12.10
C ASP A 935 -0.33 38.30 -13.04
N ARG A 936 -0.92 39.50 -13.09
CA ARG A 936 -0.36 40.71 -13.70
C ARG A 936 -0.04 41.73 -12.60
N PRO A 937 1.08 41.61 -11.86
CA PRO A 937 1.30 42.44 -10.66
C PRO A 937 1.54 43.93 -10.97
N SER A 938 1.85 44.25 -12.23
CA SER A 938 1.89 45.63 -12.74
C SER A 938 0.54 46.23 -13.11
N ALA A 939 -0.57 45.51 -12.89
CA ALA A 939 -1.91 46.08 -13.02
C ALA A 939 -2.15 47.15 -11.92
N GLU A 940 -3.00 48.10 -12.24
CA GLU A 940 -3.47 49.12 -11.30
C GLU A 940 -4.37 48.47 -10.23
N TYR A 941 -4.16 48.82 -8.97
CA TYR A 941 -5.12 48.50 -7.91
C TYR A 941 -6.26 49.52 -7.97
N LYS A 942 -7.50 49.03 -8.06
CA LYS A 942 -8.72 49.81 -7.87
C LYS A 942 -9.56 49.12 -6.82
N GLU A 943 -9.98 49.85 -5.80
CA GLU A 943 -10.73 49.28 -4.68
C GLU A 943 -12.18 48.99 -5.07
N GLU A 944 -12.74 49.80 -5.97
CA GLU A 944 -14.11 49.72 -6.47
C GLU A 944 -14.38 48.36 -7.15
N GLU A 945 -13.44 47.87 -7.95
CA GLU A 945 -13.53 46.60 -8.67
C GLU A 945 -13.48 45.39 -7.71
N ILE A 946 -12.70 45.47 -6.63
CA ILE A 946 -12.65 44.44 -5.58
C ILE A 946 -13.92 44.50 -4.73
N PHE A 947 -14.39 45.70 -4.37
CA PHE A 947 -15.57 45.90 -3.55
C PHE A 947 -16.87 45.57 -4.29
N GLU A 948 -16.94 45.77 -5.61
CA GLU A 948 -18.04 45.28 -6.46
C GLU A 948 -18.17 43.75 -6.33
N LEU A 949 -17.07 43.02 -6.52
CA LEU A 949 -17.08 41.55 -6.45
C LEU A 949 -17.33 41.02 -5.04
N MET A 950 -16.73 41.64 -4.00
CA MET A 950 -17.02 41.29 -2.61
C MET A 950 -18.49 41.48 -2.25
N THR A 951 -19.11 42.58 -2.73
CA THR A 951 -20.52 42.91 -2.49
C THR A 951 -21.41 41.93 -3.25
N ALA A 952 -21.15 41.68 -4.54
CA ALA A 952 -21.91 40.73 -5.35
C ALA A 952 -21.89 39.31 -4.74
N PHE A 953 -20.74 38.83 -4.26
CA PHE A 953 -20.64 37.53 -3.61
C PHE A 953 -21.44 37.45 -2.30
N ALA A 954 -21.46 38.51 -1.50
CA ALA A 954 -22.30 38.58 -0.29
C ALA A 954 -23.80 38.66 -0.63
N ASP A 955 -24.19 39.53 -1.58
CA ASP A 955 -25.58 39.72 -2.00
C ASP A 955 -26.18 38.49 -2.71
N HIS A 956 -25.37 37.66 -3.36
CA HIS A 956 -25.85 36.42 -3.96
C HIS A 956 -25.94 35.25 -2.97
N ASN A 957 -25.33 35.34 -1.79
CA ASN A 957 -25.23 34.24 -0.81
C ASN A 957 -25.79 34.63 0.57
N LYS A 958 -26.84 35.47 0.60
CA LYS A 958 -27.33 36.16 1.82
C LYS A 958 -27.56 35.25 3.03
N ASP A 959 -28.06 34.03 2.83
CA ASP A 959 -28.29 33.05 3.90
C ASP A 959 -27.04 32.71 4.74
N TYR A 960 -25.84 32.91 4.19
CA TYR A 960 -24.56 32.64 4.86
C TYR A 960 -23.97 33.89 5.53
N PHE A 961 -24.37 35.09 5.09
CA PHE A 961 -23.86 36.37 5.56
C PHE A 961 -24.81 36.96 6.62
N ARG A 962 -24.25 37.63 7.64
CA ARG A 962 -25.07 38.21 8.72
C ARG A 962 -25.70 39.51 8.25
N ALA A 963 -26.98 39.72 8.58
CA ALA A 963 -27.66 40.99 8.33
C ALA A 963 -26.89 42.14 9.01
N ASN A 964 -26.65 43.22 8.26
CA ASN A 964 -25.92 44.40 8.76
C ASN A 964 -26.84 45.23 9.69
N TYR A 965 -26.63 45.08 10.99
CA TYR A 965 -27.36 45.82 12.03
C TYR A 965 -26.74 47.18 12.37
N ASN A 966 -25.71 47.66 11.67
CA ASN A 966 -25.00 48.87 12.08
C ASN A 966 -25.87 50.13 11.95
N ALA A 967 -26.67 50.26 10.89
CA ALA A 967 -27.66 51.34 10.78
C ALA A 967 -28.67 51.32 11.95
N LEU A 968 -29.12 50.13 12.39
CA LEU A 968 -29.99 50.00 13.56
C LEU A 968 -29.27 50.37 14.86
N ARG A 969 -28.00 49.98 15.02
CA ARG A 969 -27.16 50.35 16.18
C ARG A 969 -26.89 51.85 16.24
N GLU A 970 -26.69 52.50 15.10
CA GLU A 970 -26.50 53.96 15.01
C GLU A 970 -27.79 54.72 15.33
N GLU A 971 -28.96 54.28 14.87
CA GLU A 971 -30.24 54.87 15.29
C GLU A 971 -30.52 54.64 16.78
N LEU A 972 -30.24 53.44 17.31
CA LEU A 972 -30.33 53.16 18.74
C LEU A 972 -29.38 54.04 19.57
N ALA A 973 -28.17 54.33 19.07
CA ALA A 973 -27.21 55.21 19.74
C ALA A 973 -27.62 56.70 19.73
N LYS A 974 -28.62 57.10 18.93
CA LYS A 974 -29.20 58.46 18.94
C LYS A 974 -30.31 58.62 19.99
N ILE A 975 -30.76 57.53 20.62
CA ILE A 975 -31.78 57.57 21.67
C ILE A 975 -31.16 58.07 22.99
N PRO A 976 -31.69 59.16 23.61
CA PRO A 976 -31.19 59.64 24.89
C PRO A 976 -31.38 58.62 26.02
N THR A 977 -30.34 58.40 26.81
CA THR A 977 -30.30 57.41 27.91
C THR A 977 -30.83 57.96 29.23
N ASN A 978 -32.01 58.62 29.21
CA ASN A 978 -32.68 59.20 30.38
C ASN A 978 -33.89 58.37 30.82
#